data_AF-A0A7H8T5Q0-F1
#
_entry.id   AF-A0A7H8T5Q0-F1
#
_cell.length_a   1.000
_cell.length_b   1.000
_cell.length_c   1.000
_cell.angle_alpha   90.00
_cell.angle_beta   90.00
_cell.angle_gamma   90.00
#
_symmetry.space_group_name_H-M   'P 1'
#
loop_
_entity.id
_entity.type
_entity.pdbx_description
1 polymer ?
#
loop_
_entity_poly.entity_id
_entity_poly.type
_entity_poly.pdbx_seq_one_letter_code
_entity_poly.pdbx_strand_id
1 'polypeptide(L)'
;MSSIAYEQLYHLDVASLKAAADHWSDVARRYQQWGQGFSDGVVKPFDQAGWTSIDGTAMFARAQVAAAEKEFGDAVTEAKGLRAVLEDAYEELRKHKADLHELAADAKRNGVRISGTGEVSLIDPDAAGDQRRGPGGVLPSQNEERILHVQARIVLILTAAADADQSAAIALKRNTGKGGDEGFNDKTVKSVDQDESQRASKLLKKYESGEKLSPAELGELNRLMNHNQKDPEFSRMLLDDLGPEGTLRLAQDLEHERAGDGPNKDKYNNIQHALANNIATANKDKEFSDAWRKDMRAIGTERTPGSSQMYGYQTLTTLLKHGDSDEYPPRLTTGLTDDIIAAEQKHPDLWNKYDQANAGADVDPVPVMDPVDDMLGIMSRDPDTATAYLDPGDDGGNKRLEYLLNKRDWPDLEVREVYRGQEPTGDIDHIDASNTRVGLGSVLEAATTGEEAGPPHTAGQARIMRDTVELMDTAPGHEEIKPNLRQPLANCLADYTNDTHEILSGVQGSYTHEAPQEHGRGGDGLFGNQNDAHMAPNSDKLIRMMRGISEDPEAYGTMHKAETAYIAKQMEDNGGNSADSVRDPVRKGGSALGAYDAVREDVIYDKRDSANAQEDWKAKTIYHVAGTPVTMVPGIGDGAQRMLDAWTYDVSNEEKGYNNDAAAAEVADRSLKSQREMQFLVDEWANGPGMPGMDDPSVNDLQFDMRNDHTTGEKLANDAIGR
;
A
#
# COMPACT_ATOMS: atom_id res chain seq x y z
N MET A 1 -10.87 -26.02 20.76
CA MET A 1 -9.49 -25.52 20.68
C MET A 1 -8.95 -25.48 22.09
N SER A 2 -7.80 -26.08 22.32
CA SER A 2 -7.10 -25.98 23.61
C SER A 2 -6.45 -24.60 23.65
N SER A 3 -6.93 -23.68 24.48
CA SER A 3 -6.30 -22.37 24.64
C SER A 3 -5.12 -22.50 25.60
N ILE A 4 -3.92 -22.07 25.19
CA ILE A 4 -2.79 -21.90 26.10
C ILE A 4 -3.08 -20.68 26.99
N ALA A 5 -3.06 -20.87 28.31
CA ALA A 5 -3.21 -19.78 29.27
C ALA A 5 -1.92 -18.95 29.37
N TYR A 6 -2.04 -17.68 29.76
CA TYR A 6 -0.92 -16.75 29.88
C TYR A 6 0.23 -17.34 30.72
N GLU A 7 -0.09 -17.84 31.91
CA GLU A 7 0.88 -18.40 32.85
C GLU A 7 1.57 -19.65 32.30
N GLN A 8 0.89 -20.43 31.46
CA GLN A 8 1.46 -21.63 30.85
C GLN A 8 2.56 -21.26 29.87
N LEU A 9 2.31 -20.32 28.95
CA LEU A 9 3.33 -19.85 28.01
C LEU A 9 4.44 -19.08 28.74
N TYR A 10 4.08 -18.19 29.65
CA TYR A 10 5.03 -17.35 30.38
C TYR A 10 6.06 -18.17 31.17
N HIS A 11 5.64 -19.31 31.73
CA HIS A 11 6.49 -20.21 32.52
C HIS A 11 6.93 -21.49 31.78
N LEU A 12 6.64 -21.61 30.48
CA LEU A 12 6.93 -22.81 29.70
C LEU A 12 8.41 -23.21 29.77
N ASP A 13 8.70 -24.47 30.10
CA ASP A 13 10.07 -24.99 30.15
C ASP A 13 10.55 -25.46 28.77
N VAL A 14 10.94 -24.50 27.93
CA VAL A 14 11.48 -24.76 26.60
C VAL A 14 12.83 -25.50 26.63
N ALA A 15 13.55 -25.50 27.76
CA ALA A 15 14.84 -26.20 27.87
C ALA A 15 14.64 -27.72 27.91
N SER A 16 13.59 -28.19 28.60
CA SER A 16 13.22 -29.61 28.60
C SER A 16 12.80 -30.10 27.22
N LEU A 17 12.09 -29.26 26.44
CA LEU A 17 11.71 -29.58 25.06
C LEU A 17 12.95 -29.72 24.15
N LYS A 18 13.90 -28.77 24.26
CA LYS A 18 15.19 -28.85 23.56
C LYS A 18 15.96 -30.12 23.91
N ALA A 19 16.04 -30.46 25.19
CA ALA A 19 16.72 -31.67 25.64
C ALA A 19 16.07 -32.93 25.05
N ALA A 20 14.74 -32.98 24.96
CA ALA A 20 14.04 -34.09 24.31
C ALA A 20 14.41 -34.22 22.83
N ALA A 21 14.47 -33.11 22.08
CA ALA A 21 14.93 -33.10 20.69
C ALA A 21 16.38 -33.61 20.57
N ASP A 22 17.27 -33.17 21.46
CA ASP A 22 18.66 -33.63 21.48
C ASP A 22 18.78 -35.13 21.73
N HIS A 23 17.98 -35.69 22.65
CA HIS A 23 17.95 -37.12 22.94
C HIS A 23 17.50 -37.98 21.75
N TRP A 24 16.64 -37.47 20.87
CA TRP A 24 16.28 -38.18 19.64
C TRP A 24 17.47 -38.34 18.67
N SER A 25 18.47 -37.45 18.72
CA SER A 25 19.74 -37.63 18.00
C SER A 25 20.45 -38.92 18.44
N ASP A 26 20.43 -39.20 19.74
CA ASP A 26 21.03 -40.41 20.29
C ASP A 26 20.28 -41.66 19.88
N VAL A 27 18.95 -41.59 19.84
CA VAL A 27 18.10 -42.70 19.38
C VAL A 27 18.38 -43.01 17.91
N ALA A 28 18.40 -42.02 17.03
CA ALA A 28 18.72 -42.19 15.62
C ALA A 28 20.11 -42.83 15.43
N ARG A 29 21.11 -42.36 16.19
CA ARG A 29 22.47 -42.92 16.16
C ARG A 29 22.50 -44.38 16.60
N ARG A 30 21.74 -44.75 17.64
CA ARG A 30 21.67 -46.15 18.13
C ARG A 30 20.99 -47.07 17.12
N TYR A 31 19.87 -46.66 16.51
CA TYR A 31 19.23 -47.45 15.45
C TYR A 31 20.15 -47.65 14.25
N GLN A 32 20.92 -46.62 13.86
CA GLN A 32 21.91 -46.75 12.80
C GLN A 32 23.00 -47.78 13.15
N GLN A 33 23.50 -47.78 14.39
CA GLN A 33 24.47 -48.76 14.87
C GLN A 33 23.90 -50.18 14.91
N TRP A 34 22.64 -50.34 15.35
CA TRP A 34 21.97 -51.64 15.36
C TRP A 34 21.70 -52.17 13.94
N GLY A 35 21.29 -51.30 13.01
CA GLY A 35 21.12 -51.67 11.60
C GLY A 35 22.44 -52.14 10.99
N GLN A 36 23.54 -51.44 11.25
CA GLN A 36 24.88 -51.88 10.82
C GLN A 36 25.25 -53.24 11.43
N GLY A 37 25.01 -53.43 12.73
CA GLY A 37 25.27 -54.70 13.40
C GLY A 37 24.42 -55.85 12.87
N PHE A 38 23.14 -55.60 12.52
CA PHE A 38 22.26 -56.58 11.91
C PHE A 38 22.71 -56.94 10.49
N SER A 39 23.09 -55.93 9.70
CA SER A 39 23.63 -56.14 8.35
C SER A 39 24.90 -57.01 8.40
N ASP A 40 25.84 -56.68 9.30
CA ASP A 40 27.11 -57.40 9.44
C ASP A 40 26.97 -58.79 10.06
N GLY A 41 26.08 -58.96 11.03
CA GLY A 41 25.94 -60.18 11.82
C GLY A 41 24.90 -61.17 11.30
N VAL A 42 23.92 -60.72 10.50
CA VAL A 42 22.80 -61.55 10.04
C VAL A 42 22.70 -61.55 8.52
N VAL A 43 22.56 -60.37 7.90
CA VAL A 43 22.32 -60.26 6.45
C VAL A 43 23.48 -60.82 5.65
N LYS A 44 24.71 -60.32 5.91
CA LYS A 44 25.90 -60.77 5.18
C LYS A 44 26.19 -62.26 5.41
N PRO A 45 26.17 -62.82 6.63
CA PRO A 45 26.34 -64.26 6.83
C PRO A 45 25.26 -65.10 6.17
N PHE A 46 23.99 -64.66 6.18
CA PHE A 46 22.90 -65.35 5.49
C PHE A 46 23.15 -65.40 3.98
N ASP A 47 23.53 -64.26 3.37
CA ASP A 47 23.85 -64.18 1.94
C ASP A 47 25.09 -65.03 1.58
N GLN A 48 26.12 -64.99 2.42
CA GLN A 48 27.35 -65.77 2.24
C GLN A 48 27.13 -67.28 2.36
N ALA A 49 26.14 -67.72 3.13
CA ALA A 49 25.82 -69.14 3.27
C ALA A 49 25.33 -69.76 1.95
N GLY A 50 24.87 -68.96 0.99
CA GLY A 50 24.45 -69.42 -0.34
C GLY A 50 23.31 -70.45 -0.29
N TRP A 51 22.47 -70.40 0.75
CA TRP A 51 21.38 -71.36 0.93
C TRP A 51 20.32 -71.19 -0.15
N THR A 52 20.01 -72.28 -0.85
CA THR A 52 18.97 -72.34 -1.88
C THR A 52 17.96 -73.44 -1.56
N SER A 53 16.68 -73.23 -1.90
CA SER A 53 15.64 -74.25 -1.78
C SER A 53 14.74 -74.28 -3.02
N ILE A 54 14.24 -75.48 -3.37
CA ILE A 54 13.41 -75.69 -4.57
C ILE A 54 11.98 -75.17 -4.36
N ASP A 55 11.50 -75.18 -3.12
CA ASP A 55 10.18 -74.71 -2.71
C ASP A 55 10.10 -73.19 -2.45
N GLY A 56 11.21 -72.45 -2.61
CA GLY A 56 11.25 -71.00 -2.43
C GLY A 56 11.41 -70.53 -0.98
N THR A 57 11.50 -71.43 0.00
CA THR A 57 11.74 -71.07 1.42
C THR A 57 12.96 -70.18 1.61
N ALA A 58 14.09 -70.44 0.93
CA ALA A 58 15.29 -69.62 1.05
C ALA A 58 15.07 -68.18 0.56
N MET A 59 14.31 -68.00 -0.53
CA MET A 59 13.95 -66.68 -1.06
C MET A 59 13.02 -65.93 -0.11
N PHE A 60 12.01 -66.62 0.43
CA PHE A 60 11.10 -66.03 1.42
C PHE A 60 11.86 -65.59 2.68
N ALA A 61 12.74 -66.46 3.20
CA ALA A 61 13.59 -66.12 4.34
C ALA A 61 14.49 -64.90 4.04
N ARG A 62 15.09 -64.81 2.85
CA ARG A 62 15.89 -63.65 2.45
C ARG A 62 15.08 -62.35 2.41
N ALA A 63 13.84 -62.42 1.92
CA ALA A 63 12.94 -61.28 1.88
C ALA A 63 12.58 -60.80 3.30
N GLN A 64 12.33 -61.72 4.23
CA GLN A 64 12.09 -61.38 5.64
C GLN A 64 13.33 -60.73 6.29
N VAL A 65 14.53 -61.25 5.99
CA VAL A 65 15.80 -60.65 6.46
C VAL A 65 16.01 -59.25 5.87
N ALA A 66 15.69 -59.05 4.59
CA ALA A 66 15.76 -57.72 3.95
C ALA A 66 14.76 -56.73 4.58
N ALA A 67 13.52 -57.18 4.82
CA ALA A 67 12.50 -56.35 5.45
C ALA A 67 12.95 -55.91 6.86
N ALA A 68 13.46 -56.84 7.66
CA ALA A 68 14.01 -56.52 8.97
C ALA A 68 15.21 -55.53 8.90
N GLU A 69 16.08 -55.64 7.90
CA GLU A 69 17.16 -54.67 7.68
C GLU A 69 16.62 -53.28 7.32
N LYS A 70 15.58 -53.20 6.48
CA LYS A 70 14.91 -51.94 6.09
C LYS A 70 14.33 -51.22 7.30
N GLU A 71 13.68 -51.94 8.23
CA GLU A 71 13.07 -51.37 9.43
C GLU A 71 14.06 -50.58 10.30
N PHE A 72 15.36 -50.94 10.32
CA PHE A 72 16.36 -50.13 11.00
C PHE A 72 16.60 -48.78 10.31
N GLY A 73 16.59 -48.76 8.97
CA GLY A 73 16.69 -47.53 8.19
C GLY A 73 15.45 -46.64 8.34
N ASP A 74 14.27 -47.25 8.37
CA ASP A 74 13.00 -46.57 8.60
C ASP A 74 12.97 -45.98 10.03
N ALA A 75 13.40 -46.75 11.05
CA ALA A 75 13.53 -46.26 12.43
C ALA A 75 14.49 -45.06 12.56
N VAL A 76 15.60 -45.05 11.81
CA VAL A 76 16.50 -43.89 11.74
C VAL A 76 15.80 -42.67 11.12
N THR A 77 14.99 -42.89 10.08
CA THR A 77 14.23 -41.84 9.39
C THR A 77 13.15 -41.24 10.29
N GLU A 78 12.38 -42.09 10.97
CA GLU A 78 11.38 -41.71 11.98
C GLU A 78 12.04 -40.91 13.12
N ALA A 79 13.11 -41.43 13.72
CA ALA A 79 13.81 -40.75 14.82
C ALA A 79 14.35 -39.36 14.42
N LYS A 80 14.85 -39.22 13.18
CA LYS A 80 15.30 -37.93 12.65
C LYS A 80 14.13 -36.96 12.43
N GLY A 81 13.00 -37.45 11.93
CA GLY A 81 11.78 -36.65 11.76
C GLY A 81 11.24 -36.15 13.09
N LEU A 82 11.14 -37.03 14.10
CA LEU A 82 10.69 -36.66 15.45
C LEU A 82 11.61 -35.62 16.09
N ARG A 83 12.93 -35.79 15.96
CA ARG A 83 13.89 -34.76 16.40
C ARG A 83 13.62 -33.42 15.74
N ALA A 84 13.48 -33.41 14.42
CA ALA A 84 13.40 -32.16 13.67
C ALA A 84 12.12 -31.38 14.02
N VAL A 85 10.98 -32.06 14.12
CA VAL A 85 9.72 -31.45 14.56
C VAL A 85 9.78 -30.94 16.01
N LEU A 86 10.45 -31.66 16.93
CA LEU A 86 10.62 -31.19 18.31
C LEU A 86 11.56 -29.99 18.42
N GLU A 87 12.61 -29.95 17.59
CA GLU A 87 13.52 -28.81 17.53
C GLU A 87 12.79 -27.56 17.03
N ASP A 88 11.99 -27.72 15.98
CA ASP A 88 11.22 -26.64 15.38
C ASP A 88 10.15 -26.09 16.33
N ALA A 89 9.36 -26.98 16.95
CA ALA A 89 8.40 -26.62 18.01
C ALA A 89 9.08 -25.91 19.20
N TYR A 90 10.34 -26.28 19.51
CA TYR A 90 11.13 -25.57 20.52
C TYR A 90 11.44 -24.14 20.09
N GLU A 91 11.85 -23.92 18.85
CA GLU A 91 12.21 -22.60 18.33
C GLU A 91 11.00 -21.66 18.32
N GLU A 92 9.85 -22.12 17.81
CA GLU A 92 8.59 -21.36 17.76
C GLU A 92 8.07 -21.02 19.17
N LEU A 93 7.92 -22.01 20.05
CA LEU A 93 7.39 -21.79 21.40
C LEU A 93 8.34 -20.91 22.24
N ARG A 94 9.65 -21.00 22.00
CA ARG A 94 10.63 -20.11 22.61
C ARG A 94 10.45 -18.67 22.13
N LYS A 95 10.22 -18.45 20.83
CA LYS A 95 9.95 -17.13 20.26
C LYS A 95 8.70 -16.50 20.88
N HIS A 96 7.57 -17.21 20.88
CA HIS A 96 6.32 -16.70 21.46
C HIS A 96 6.42 -16.45 22.97
N LYS A 97 7.16 -17.29 23.70
CA LYS A 97 7.48 -17.02 25.11
C LYS A 97 8.27 -15.72 25.28
N ALA A 98 9.25 -15.46 24.41
CA ALA A 98 10.03 -14.23 24.42
C ALA A 98 9.15 -13.01 24.10
N ASP A 99 8.31 -13.08 23.06
CA ASP A 99 7.36 -12.03 22.69
C ASP A 99 6.43 -11.67 23.85
N LEU A 100 5.96 -12.68 24.60
CA LEU A 100 5.11 -12.46 25.78
C LEU A 100 5.86 -11.78 26.93
N HIS A 101 7.14 -12.13 27.14
CA HIS A 101 8.00 -11.48 28.14
C HIS A 101 8.31 -10.03 27.78
N GLU A 102 8.58 -9.76 26.50
CA GLU A 102 8.80 -8.41 25.98
C GLU A 102 7.53 -7.55 26.11
N LEU A 103 6.37 -8.06 25.69
CA LEU A 103 5.09 -7.38 25.88
C LEU A 103 4.84 -7.02 27.35
N ALA A 104 5.14 -7.92 28.29
CA ALA A 104 5.01 -7.65 29.72
C ALA A 104 5.96 -6.55 30.21
N ALA A 105 7.19 -6.53 29.71
CA ALA A 105 8.15 -5.48 30.01
C ALA A 105 7.71 -4.12 29.42
N ASP A 106 7.19 -4.11 28.20
CA ASP A 106 6.71 -2.92 27.48
C ASP A 106 5.46 -2.34 28.11
N ALA A 107 4.48 -3.20 28.44
CA ALA A 107 3.28 -2.81 29.15
C ALA A 107 3.66 -2.09 30.45
N LYS A 108 4.60 -2.65 31.23
CA LYS A 108 5.08 -2.05 32.47
C LYS A 108 5.73 -0.68 32.26
N ARG A 109 6.56 -0.52 31.22
CA ARG A 109 7.17 0.79 30.89
C ARG A 109 6.11 1.83 30.51
N ASN A 110 5.03 1.39 29.90
CA ASN A 110 3.91 2.22 29.47
C ASN A 110 2.79 2.34 30.52
N GLY A 111 3.08 2.10 31.81
CA GLY A 111 2.10 2.28 32.89
C GLY A 111 0.96 1.26 32.95
N VAL A 112 1.10 0.13 32.25
CA VAL A 112 0.15 -0.99 32.22
C VAL A 112 0.73 -2.17 33.01
N ARG A 113 -0.09 -2.83 33.83
CA ARG A 113 0.25 -4.03 34.59
C ARG A 113 -0.45 -5.23 33.98
N ILE A 114 0.31 -6.29 33.75
CA ILE A 114 -0.20 -7.63 33.45
C ILE A 114 -0.06 -8.48 34.71
N SER A 115 -1.14 -9.10 35.18
CA SER A 115 -1.13 -9.98 36.35
C SER A 115 -0.44 -11.32 36.04
N GLY A 116 -0.22 -12.15 37.07
CA GLY A 116 0.34 -13.50 36.89
C GLY A 116 -0.55 -14.42 36.02
N THR A 117 -1.83 -14.08 35.84
CA THR A 117 -2.79 -14.83 35.01
C THR A 117 -3.11 -14.10 33.70
N GLY A 118 -2.36 -13.06 33.34
CA GLY A 118 -2.57 -12.30 32.11
C GLY A 118 -3.63 -11.19 32.18
N GLU A 119 -4.17 -10.86 33.37
CA GLU A 119 -5.15 -9.78 33.52
C GLU A 119 -4.46 -8.42 33.36
N VAL A 120 -4.99 -7.59 32.46
CA VAL A 120 -4.42 -6.28 32.12
C VAL A 120 -5.14 -5.16 32.89
N SER A 121 -4.36 -4.34 33.60
CA SER A 121 -4.83 -3.20 34.40
C SER A 121 -3.85 -2.03 34.30
N LEU A 122 -4.22 -0.83 34.74
CA LEU A 122 -3.29 0.30 34.80
C LEU A 122 -2.52 0.30 36.14
N ILE A 123 -1.27 0.76 36.11
CA ILE A 123 -0.46 0.92 37.32
C ILE A 123 -0.95 2.11 38.15
N ASP A 124 -1.20 3.25 37.49
CA ASP A 124 -1.72 4.49 38.07
C ASP A 124 -2.82 5.07 37.15
N PRO A 125 -4.11 4.73 37.38
CA PRO A 125 -5.21 5.23 36.54
C PRO A 125 -5.50 6.71 36.82
N ASP A 126 -5.78 7.48 35.76
CA ASP A 126 -6.18 8.89 35.85
C ASP A 126 -7.63 9.10 35.38
N ALA A 127 -8.37 9.93 36.11
CA ALA A 127 -9.77 10.19 35.78
C ALA A 127 -9.94 10.96 34.44
N ALA A 128 -8.87 11.61 33.96
CA ALA A 128 -8.86 12.29 32.66
C ALA A 128 -8.79 11.28 31.51
N GLY A 129 -7.94 10.24 31.60
CA GLY A 129 -7.81 9.20 30.59
C GLY A 129 -8.98 8.21 30.56
N ASP A 130 -9.86 8.24 31.56
CA ASP A 130 -11.10 7.45 31.63
C ASP A 130 -12.29 8.12 30.90
N GLN A 131 -12.15 9.37 30.44
CA GLN A 131 -13.20 10.05 29.69
C GLN A 131 -13.35 9.46 28.29
N ARG A 132 -14.56 9.01 27.95
CA ARG A 132 -14.88 8.54 26.61
C ARG A 132 -14.86 9.67 25.59
N ARG A 133 -14.45 9.34 24.37
CA ARG A 133 -14.22 10.31 23.29
C ARG A 133 -15.34 10.25 22.24
N GLY A 134 -15.36 11.27 21.38
CA GLY A 134 -16.31 11.42 20.28
C GLY A 134 -17.72 11.88 20.70
N PRO A 135 -18.57 12.30 19.74
CA PRO A 135 -19.94 12.71 20.00
C PRO A 135 -20.72 11.62 20.75
N GLY A 136 -21.24 11.94 21.94
CA GLY A 136 -21.99 10.98 22.76
C GLY A 136 -21.15 9.93 23.50
N GLY A 137 -19.81 10.03 23.51
CA GLY A 137 -18.94 9.13 24.28
C GLY A 137 -18.92 7.68 23.75
N VAL A 138 -19.07 7.52 22.43
CA VAL A 138 -19.10 6.20 21.77
C VAL A 138 -17.71 5.58 21.60
N LEU A 139 -16.65 6.38 21.54
CA LEU A 139 -15.29 5.88 21.41
C LEU A 139 -14.71 5.50 22.77
N PRO A 140 -13.85 4.46 22.83
CA PRO A 140 -13.19 4.09 24.08
C PRO A 140 -12.36 5.25 24.63
N SER A 141 -12.20 5.29 25.94
CA SER A 141 -11.27 6.21 26.61
C SER A 141 -9.81 5.84 26.27
N GLN A 142 -8.87 6.75 26.49
CA GLN A 142 -7.44 6.44 26.26
C GLN A 142 -6.96 5.29 27.18
N ASN A 143 -7.47 5.23 28.41
CA ASN A 143 -7.16 4.17 29.35
C ASN A 143 -7.76 2.82 28.92
N GLU A 144 -9.00 2.82 28.40
CA GLU A 144 -9.62 1.64 27.80
C GLU A 144 -8.82 1.13 26.59
N GLU A 145 -8.38 2.02 25.69
CA GLU A 145 -7.55 1.63 24.52
C GLU A 145 -6.23 0.99 24.92
N ARG A 146 -5.52 1.55 25.90
CA ARG A 146 -4.24 1.01 26.37
C ARG A 146 -4.41 -0.41 26.92
N ILE A 147 -5.49 -0.65 27.67
CA ILE A 147 -5.83 -1.99 28.19
C ILE A 147 -6.16 -2.93 27.04
N LEU A 148 -7.08 -2.53 26.14
CA LEU A 148 -7.54 -3.34 25.02
C LEU A 148 -6.39 -3.71 24.07
N HIS A 149 -5.48 -2.77 23.80
CA HIS A 149 -4.31 -3.01 22.95
C HIS A 149 -3.39 -4.10 23.52
N VAL A 150 -3.07 -4.03 24.82
CA VAL A 150 -2.23 -5.06 25.45
C VAL A 150 -2.98 -6.40 25.53
N GLN A 151 -4.28 -6.39 25.85
CA GLN A 151 -5.11 -7.61 25.84
C GLN A 151 -5.14 -8.28 24.46
N ALA A 152 -5.34 -7.49 23.39
CA ALA A 152 -5.33 -7.99 22.02
C ALA A 152 -3.97 -8.62 21.67
N ARG A 153 -2.85 -7.97 22.03
CA ARG A 153 -1.50 -8.53 21.81
C ARG A 153 -1.26 -9.82 22.59
N ILE A 154 -1.74 -9.94 23.85
CA ILE A 154 -1.68 -11.20 24.61
C ILE A 154 -2.44 -12.31 23.86
N VAL A 155 -3.68 -12.03 23.42
CA VAL A 155 -4.51 -13.01 22.69
C VAL A 155 -3.82 -13.46 21.41
N LEU A 156 -3.21 -12.56 20.65
CA LEU A 156 -2.47 -12.89 19.44
C LEU A 156 -1.29 -13.83 19.71
N ILE A 157 -0.44 -13.52 20.71
CA ILE A 157 0.72 -14.34 21.07
C ILE A 157 0.28 -15.73 21.57
N LEU A 158 -0.75 -15.80 22.42
CA LEU A 158 -1.26 -17.08 22.94
C LEU A 158 -1.92 -17.93 21.85
N THR A 159 -2.58 -17.29 20.88
CA THR A 159 -3.15 -17.99 19.72
C THR A 159 -2.05 -18.58 18.86
N ALA A 160 -1.03 -17.79 18.52
CA ALA A 160 0.12 -18.27 17.75
C ALA A 160 0.86 -19.43 18.45
N ALA A 161 1.06 -19.34 19.77
CA ALA A 161 1.66 -20.44 20.53
C ALA A 161 0.79 -21.70 20.58
N ALA A 162 -0.54 -21.55 20.67
CA ALA A 162 -1.46 -22.69 20.63
C ALA A 162 -1.49 -23.34 19.24
N ASP A 163 -1.35 -22.54 18.18
CA ASP A 163 -1.22 -23.01 16.82
C ASP A 163 0.07 -23.79 16.60
N ALA A 164 1.22 -23.27 17.07
CA ALA A 164 2.50 -23.98 17.07
C ALA A 164 2.41 -25.33 17.80
N ASP A 165 1.87 -25.36 19.03
CA ASP A 165 1.71 -26.60 19.83
C ASP A 165 0.82 -27.63 19.12
N GLN A 166 -0.33 -27.19 18.61
CA GLN A 166 -1.25 -28.08 17.89
C GLN A 166 -0.59 -28.66 16.62
N SER A 167 0.21 -27.86 15.93
CA SER A 167 0.83 -28.23 14.65
C SER A 167 2.01 -29.17 14.85
N ALA A 168 2.84 -28.89 15.86
CA ALA A 168 3.84 -29.82 16.35
C ALA A 168 3.21 -31.17 16.75
N ALA A 169 2.09 -31.16 17.48
CA ALA A 169 1.40 -32.40 17.86
C ALA A 169 0.89 -33.20 16.65
N ILE A 170 0.44 -32.53 15.58
CA ILE A 170 0.00 -33.19 14.33
C ILE A 170 1.22 -33.74 13.56
N ALA A 171 2.27 -32.94 13.39
CA ALA A 171 3.50 -33.33 12.71
C ALA A 171 4.20 -34.52 13.42
N LEU A 172 4.22 -34.53 14.76
CA LEU A 172 4.73 -35.67 15.54
C LEU A 172 3.93 -36.94 15.28
N LYS A 173 2.59 -36.86 15.33
CA LYS A 173 1.71 -38.01 15.03
C LYS A 173 1.90 -38.52 13.60
N ARG A 174 2.14 -37.62 12.65
CA ARG A 174 2.42 -37.97 11.26
C ARG A 174 3.78 -38.65 11.11
N ASN A 175 4.77 -38.25 11.91
CA ASN A 175 6.11 -38.82 11.88
C ASN A 175 6.20 -40.19 12.55
N THR A 176 5.32 -40.53 13.49
CA THR A 176 5.29 -41.86 14.12
C THR A 176 4.63 -42.91 13.24
N GLY A 177 5.25 -44.08 13.08
CA GLY A 177 4.61 -45.26 12.48
C GLY A 177 3.44 -45.78 13.34
N LYS A 178 2.45 -46.46 12.74
CA LYS A 178 1.32 -47.00 13.52
C LYS A 178 1.66 -48.24 14.35
N GLY A 179 2.84 -48.82 14.17
CA GLY A 179 3.25 -50.08 14.77
C GLY A 179 2.45 -51.28 14.26
N GLY A 180 2.91 -52.51 14.55
CA GLY A 180 2.30 -53.74 14.03
C GLY A 180 2.71 -54.00 12.57
N ASP A 181 1.75 -54.29 11.69
CA ASP A 181 1.99 -54.68 10.30
C ASP A 181 2.55 -53.53 9.41
N GLU A 182 2.50 -52.28 9.86
CA GLU A 182 2.96 -51.09 9.12
C GLU A 182 4.41 -50.65 9.43
N GLY A 183 5.09 -51.25 10.42
CA GLY A 183 6.51 -50.96 10.72
C GLY A 183 6.80 -49.54 11.24
N PHE A 184 8.08 -49.14 11.19
CA PHE A 184 8.53 -47.76 11.39
C PHE A 184 8.21 -46.88 10.17
N ASN A 185 8.03 -45.58 10.38
CA ASN A 185 7.70 -44.66 9.30
C ASN A 185 8.94 -44.25 8.47
N ASP A 186 8.88 -44.51 7.17
CA ASP A 186 9.93 -44.16 6.20
C ASP A 186 9.70 -42.83 5.46
N LYS A 187 8.57 -42.16 5.73
CA LYS A 187 8.17 -40.88 5.11
C LYS A 187 7.85 -39.86 6.20
N THR A 188 8.87 -39.15 6.65
CA THR A 188 8.75 -38.14 7.70
C THR A 188 8.82 -36.72 7.13
N VAL A 189 8.12 -35.81 7.79
CA VAL A 189 8.33 -34.36 7.65
C VAL A 189 9.52 -33.95 8.51
N LYS A 190 10.21 -32.89 8.07
CA LYS A 190 11.46 -32.38 8.66
C LYS A 190 11.28 -31.09 9.45
N SER A 191 10.10 -30.48 9.41
CA SER A 191 9.71 -29.29 10.16
C SER A 191 8.18 -29.31 10.37
N VAL A 192 7.70 -28.52 11.32
CA VAL A 192 6.28 -28.16 11.47
C VAL A 192 5.84 -27.45 10.20
N ASP A 193 6.61 -26.47 9.71
CA ASP A 193 6.32 -25.74 8.47
C ASP A 193 6.13 -26.65 7.25
N GLN A 194 6.99 -27.67 7.09
CA GLN A 194 6.83 -28.63 6.00
C GLN A 194 5.53 -29.43 6.12
N ASP A 195 5.15 -29.85 7.34
CA ASP A 195 3.87 -30.54 7.53
C ASP A 195 2.70 -29.62 7.22
N GLU A 196 2.73 -28.41 7.75
CA GLU A 196 1.69 -27.40 7.59
C GLU A 196 1.51 -27.01 6.13
N SER A 197 2.60 -26.77 5.42
CA SER A 197 2.60 -26.48 3.98
C SER A 197 1.98 -27.63 3.19
N GLN A 198 2.37 -28.88 3.47
CA GLN A 198 1.79 -30.04 2.78
C GLN A 198 0.31 -30.26 3.11
N ARG A 199 -0.12 -29.98 4.35
CA ARG A 199 -1.54 -30.02 4.72
C ARG A 199 -2.33 -28.91 4.02
N ALA A 200 -1.80 -27.69 4.00
CA ALA A 200 -2.40 -26.57 3.29
C ALA A 200 -2.50 -26.87 1.79
N SER A 201 -1.40 -27.24 1.13
CA SER A 201 -1.36 -27.66 -0.27
C SER A 201 -2.37 -28.77 -0.58
N LYS A 202 -2.53 -29.76 0.29
CA LYS A 202 -3.51 -30.85 0.10
C LYS A 202 -4.94 -30.33 0.18
N LEU A 203 -5.25 -29.46 1.15
CA LEU A 203 -6.58 -28.86 1.29
C LEU A 203 -6.88 -27.92 0.12
N LEU A 204 -5.89 -27.16 -0.34
CA LEU A 204 -6.01 -26.28 -1.51
C LEU A 204 -6.21 -27.07 -2.80
N LYS A 205 -5.44 -28.14 -3.05
CA LYS A 205 -5.63 -29.02 -4.21
C LYS A 205 -6.99 -29.72 -4.20
N LYS A 206 -7.47 -30.11 -3.01
CA LYS A 206 -8.83 -30.64 -2.84
C LYS A 206 -9.86 -29.59 -3.26
N TYR A 207 -9.74 -28.39 -2.72
CA TYR A 207 -10.60 -27.26 -3.06
C TYR A 207 -10.58 -26.93 -4.57
N GLU A 208 -9.39 -26.83 -5.17
CA GLU A 208 -9.16 -26.57 -6.60
C GLU A 208 -9.82 -27.62 -7.51
N SER A 209 -9.86 -28.88 -7.08
CA SER A 209 -10.53 -29.96 -7.83
C SER A 209 -12.07 -29.87 -7.81
N GLY A 210 -12.63 -28.85 -7.17
CA GLY A 210 -14.07 -28.65 -6.98
C GLY A 210 -14.66 -29.44 -5.82
N GLU A 211 -13.83 -30.08 -5.00
CA GLU A 211 -14.30 -30.76 -3.79
C GLU A 211 -14.56 -29.73 -2.67
N LYS A 212 -15.76 -29.79 -2.08
CA LYS A 212 -16.10 -28.93 -0.95
C LYS A 212 -15.27 -29.29 0.28
N LEU A 213 -14.56 -28.30 0.82
CA LEU A 213 -13.96 -28.43 2.14
C LEU A 213 -15.06 -28.47 3.21
N SER A 214 -14.98 -29.45 4.11
CA SER A 214 -15.82 -29.47 5.29
C SER A 214 -15.52 -28.24 6.18
N PRO A 215 -16.43 -27.84 7.09
CA PRO A 215 -16.19 -26.69 7.98
C PRO A 215 -14.91 -26.82 8.82
N ALA A 216 -14.52 -28.05 9.17
CA ALA A 216 -13.29 -28.34 9.89
C ALA A 216 -12.06 -28.17 8.99
N GLU A 217 -12.10 -28.71 7.77
CA GLU A 217 -11.02 -28.56 6.77
C GLU A 217 -10.81 -27.10 6.36
N LEU A 218 -11.88 -26.33 6.14
CA LEU A 218 -11.78 -24.90 5.86
C LEU A 218 -11.24 -24.12 7.07
N GLY A 219 -11.65 -24.50 8.28
CA GLY A 219 -11.10 -23.93 9.52
C GLY A 219 -9.61 -24.22 9.68
N GLU A 220 -9.18 -25.42 9.35
CA GLU A 220 -7.77 -25.82 9.34
C GLU A 220 -6.97 -25.05 8.29
N LEU A 221 -7.45 -24.98 7.05
CA LEU A 221 -6.79 -24.22 5.99
C LEU A 221 -6.64 -22.75 6.37
N ASN A 222 -7.70 -22.11 6.85
CA ASN A 222 -7.66 -20.73 7.31
C ASN A 222 -6.59 -20.55 8.40
N ARG A 223 -6.55 -21.43 9.41
CA ARG A 223 -5.55 -21.37 10.47
C ARG A 223 -4.12 -21.52 9.94
N LEU A 224 -3.85 -22.53 9.11
CA LEU A 224 -2.54 -22.79 8.51
C LEU A 224 -2.02 -21.61 7.68
N MET A 225 -2.88 -21.06 6.82
CA MET A 225 -2.51 -19.95 5.93
C MET A 225 -2.22 -18.67 6.74
N ASN A 226 -3.09 -18.32 7.70
CA ASN A 226 -2.92 -17.10 8.50
C ASN A 226 -1.72 -17.16 9.44
N HIS A 227 -1.44 -18.34 10.03
CA HIS A 227 -0.31 -18.54 10.92
C HIS A 227 1.02 -18.33 10.20
N ASN A 228 1.12 -18.83 8.96
CA ASN A 228 2.38 -18.96 8.24
C ASN A 228 2.58 -17.98 7.08
N GLN A 229 1.67 -17.04 6.86
CA GLN A 229 1.76 -16.08 5.74
C GLN A 229 3.02 -15.19 5.73
N LYS A 230 3.72 -15.09 6.87
CA LYS A 230 5.01 -14.40 7.02
C LYS A 230 6.19 -15.35 7.23
N ASP A 231 5.97 -16.66 7.12
CA ASP A 231 7.03 -17.66 7.23
C ASP A 231 7.66 -17.98 5.84
N PRO A 232 8.97 -17.76 5.65
CA PRO A 232 9.64 -17.99 4.36
C PRO A 232 9.74 -19.46 3.93
N GLU A 233 9.80 -20.43 4.85
CA GLU A 233 9.88 -21.85 4.51
C GLU A 233 8.51 -22.33 4.02
N PHE A 234 7.46 -22.10 4.81
CA PHE A 234 6.09 -22.42 4.46
C PHE A 234 5.66 -21.74 3.15
N SER A 235 5.91 -20.44 3.00
CA SER A 235 5.49 -19.68 1.82
C SER A 235 6.11 -20.23 0.54
N ARG A 236 7.42 -20.55 0.56
CA ARG A 236 8.11 -21.14 -0.60
C ARG A 236 7.60 -22.54 -0.92
N MET A 237 7.49 -23.41 0.10
CA MET A 237 6.98 -24.77 -0.12
C MET A 237 5.54 -24.77 -0.66
N LEU A 238 4.68 -23.88 -0.13
CA LEU A 238 3.31 -23.73 -0.58
C LEU A 238 3.24 -23.33 -2.05
N LEU A 239 4.02 -22.32 -2.45
CA LEU A 239 4.00 -21.80 -3.81
C LEU A 239 4.74 -22.71 -4.81
N ASP A 240 5.76 -23.45 -4.38
CA ASP A 240 6.40 -24.51 -5.17
C ASP A 240 5.40 -25.65 -5.45
N ASP A 241 4.58 -26.01 -4.46
CA ASP A 241 3.58 -27.08 -4.58
C ASP A 241 2.38 -26.69 -5.45
N LEU A 242 1.97 -25.42 -5.41
CA LEU A 242 0.88 -24.86 -6.23
C LEU A 242 1.36 -24.54 -7.64
N GLY A 243 2.56 -23.99 -7.76
CA GLY A 243 3.04 -23.32 -8.97
C GLY A 243 2.18 -22.09 -9.33
N PRO A 244 2.66 -21.24 -10.26
CA PRO A 244 1.90 -20.06 -10.71
C PRO A 244 0.48 -20.37 -11.21
N GLU A 245 0.29 -21.44 -11.99
CA GLU A 245 -1.04 -21.81 -12.50
C GLU A 245 -2.02 -22.17 -11.37
N GLY A 246 -1.57 -22.99 -10.41
CA GLY A 246 -2.38 -23.35 -9.24
C GLY A 246 -2.69 -22.14 -8.36
N THR A 247 -1.74 -21.22 -8.19
CA THR A 247 -1.96 -19.96 -7.48
C THR A 247 -3.03 -19.11 -8.16
N LEU A 248 -2.99 -18.94 -9.49
CA LEU A 248 -3.99 -18.15 -10.22
C LEU A 248 -5.38 -18.76 -10.15
N ARG A 249 -5.47 -20.09 -10.27
CA ARG A 249 -6.74 -20.81 -10.16
C ARG A 249 -7.34 -20.66 -8.76
N LEU A 250 -6.52 -20.82 -7.73
CA LEU A 250 -6.94 -20.62 -6.35
C LEU A 250 -7.41 -19.18 -6.09
N ALA A 251 -6.68 -18.18 -6.60
CA ALA A 251 -7.07 -16.78 -6.49
C ALA A 251 -8.47 -16.53 -7.05
N GLN A 252 -8.77 -17.13 -8.21
CA GLN A 252 -10.06 -17.01 -8.86
C GLN A 252 -11.17 -17.70 -8.06
N ASP A 253 -10.94 -18.92 -7.58
CA ASP A 253 -11.93 -19.67 -6.80
C ASP A 253 -12.28 -18.93 -5.49
N LEU A 254 -11.28 -18.35 -4.82
CA LEU A 254 -11.46 -17.54 -3.62
C LEU A 254 -12.29 -16.28 -3.89
N GLU A 255 -12.04 -15.59 -5.00
CA GLU A 255 -12.81 -14.41 -5.40
C GLU A 255 -14.29 -14.76 -5.64
N HIS A 256 -14.56 -15.90 -6.28
CA HIS A 256 -15.93 -16.38 -6.51
C HIS A 256 -16.67 -16.68 -5.20
N GLU A 257 -16.02 -17.36 -4.25
CA GLU A 257 -16.62 -17.70 -2.96
C GLU A 257 -16.86 -16.45 -2.07
N ARG A 258 -15.97 -15.44 -2.16
CA ARG A 258 -16.08 -14.16 -1.45
C ARG A 258 -17.26 -13.32 -1.93
N ALA A 259 -17.59 -13.38 -3.22
CA ALA A 259 -18.72 -12.64 -3.80
C ALA A 259 -20.08 -13.05 -3.19
N GLY A 260 -20.15 -14.18 -2.48
CA GLY A 260 -21.34 -14.59 -1.72
C GLY A 260 -21.38 -14.05 -0.28
N ASP A 261 -22.57 -13.67 0.20
CA ASP A 261 -22.81 -13.31 1.62
C ASP A 261 -22.96 -14.55 2.54
N GLY A 262 -22.13 -15.57 2.30
CA GLY A 262 -22.17 -16.83 3.04
C GLY A 262 -21.52 -16.74 4.43
N PRO A 263 -21.82 -17.69 5.35
CA PRO A 263 -21.29 -17.71 6.73
C PRO A 263 -19.77 -17.95 6.83
N ASN A 264 -19.09 -18.22 5.71
CA ASN A 264 -17.64 -18.44 5.64
C ASN A 264 -16.87 -17.30 4.97
N LYS A 265 -17.53 -16.19 4.60
CA LYS A 265 -16.93 -15.05 3.88
C LYS A 265 -15.63 -14.58 4.50
N ASP A 266 -15.61 -14.41 5.83
CA ASP A 266 -14.41 -13.96 6.56
C ASP A 266 -13.24 -14.94 6.44
N LYS A 267 -13.50 -16.25 6.42
CA LYS A 267 -12.44 -17.25 6.25
C LYS A 267 -11.85 -17.21 4.86
N TYR A 268 -12.67 -17.03 3.83
CA TYR A 268 -12.17 -16.90 2.46
C TYR A 268 -11.39 -15.60 2.26
N ASN A 269 -11.86 -14.48 2.80
CA ASN A 269 -11.11 -13.22 2.83
C ASN A 269 -9.74 -13.40 3.49
N ASN A 270 -9.70 -14.06 4.65
CA ASN A 270 -8.45 -14.30 5.36
C ASN A 270 -7.51 -15.24 4.61
N ILE A 271 -8.03 -16.28 3.93
CA ILE A 271 -7.21 -17.18 3.09
C ILE A 271 -6.65 -16.41 1.88
N GLN A 272 -7.43 -15.53 1.27
CA GLN A 272 -7.00 -14.69 0.14
C GLN A 272 -5.92 -13.68 0.56
N HIS A 273 -6.12 -12.98 1.67
CA HIS A 273 -5.12 -12.09 2.29
C HIS A 273 -3.84 -12.87 2.62
N ALA A 274 -3.96 -14.03 3.27
CA ALA A 274 -2.82 -14.88 3.57
C ALA A 274 -2.09 -15.39 2.32
N LEU A 275 -2.81 -15.77 1.26
CA LEU A 275 -2.20 -16.22 0.00
C LEU A 275 -1.38 -15.09 -0.64
N ALA A 276 -1.92 -13.87 -0.67
CA ALA A 276 -1.22 -12.68 -1.16
C ALA A 276 0.07 -12.41 -0.35
N ASN A 277 -0.01 -12.51 0.98
CA ASN A 277 1.14 -12.36 1.88
C ASN A 277 2.18 -13.50 1.75
N ASN A 278 1.76 -14.74 1.47
CA ASN A 278 2.70 -15.82 1.14
C ASN A 278 3.48 -15.51 -0.16
N ILE A 279 2.82 -14.91 -1.17
CA ILE A 279 3.51 -14.44 -2.39
C ILE A 279 4.53 -13.36 -2.04
N ALA A 280 4.17 -12.38 -1.21
CA ALA A 280 5.10 -11.35 -0.73
C ALA A 280 6.33 -11.97 -0.06
N THR A 281 6.10 -12.83 0.93
CA THR A 281 7.13 -13.46 1.76
C THR A 281 8.07 -14.34 0.95
N ALA A 282 7.55 -15.21 0.08
CA ALA A 282 8.39 -16.10 -0.73
C ALA A 282 9.26 -15.31 -1.73
N ASN A 283 8.73 -14.22 -2.30
CA ASN A 283 9.46 -13.38 -3.25
C ASN A 283 10.51 -12.47 -2.61
N LYS A 284 10.66 -12.46 -1.27
CA LYS A 284 11.82 -11.85 -0.61
C LYS A 284 13.11 -12.61 -0.97
N ASP A 285 13.01 -13.90 -1.30
CA ASP A 285 14.11 -14.68 -1.88
C ASP A 285 14.28 -14.38 -3.37
N LYS A 286 15.50 -13.98 -3.76
CA LYS A 286 15.79 -13.56 -5.12
C LYS A 286 15.65 -14.69 -6.14
N GLU A 287 16.15 -15.89 -5.82
CA GLU A 287 16.16 -17.01 -6.77
C GLU A 287 14.75 -17.53 -7.01
N PHE A 288 13.98 -17.65 -5.93
CA PHE A 288 12.56 -17.95 -6.01
C PHE A 288 11.81 -16.91 -6.84
N SER A 289 12.01 -15.61 -6.56
CA SER A 289 11.30 -14.55 -7.27
C SER A 289 11.60 -14.54 -8.77
N ASP A 290 12.86 -14.70 -9.16
CA ASP A 290 13.27 -14.74 -10.57
C ASP A 290 12.64 -15.95 -11.30
N ALA A 291 12.59 -17.12 -10.65
CA ALA A 291 11.98 -18.33 -11.20
C ALA A 291 10.45 -18.21 -11.30
N TRP A 292 9.79 -17.81 -10.21
CA TRP A 292 8.34 -17.67 -10.14
C TRP A 292 7.82 -16.63 -11.16
N ARG A 293 8.51 -15.47 -11.29
CA ARG A 293 8.19 -14.48 -12.33
C ARG A 293 8.39 -15.00 -13.75
N LYS A 294 9.41 -15.84 -13.97
CA LYS A 294 9.63 -16.46 -15.28
C LYS A 294 8.46 -17.35 -15.68
N ASP A 295 7.94 -18.13 -14.74
CA ASP A 295 6.80 -18.99 -14.98
C ASP A 295 5.51 -18.16 -15.11
N MET A 296 5.34 -17.09 -14.32
CA MET A 296 4.26 -16.11 -14.51
C MET A 296 4.27 -15.46 -15.90
N ARG A 297 5.43 -15.14 -16.49
CA ARG A 297 5.51 -14.62 -17.87
C ARG A 297 4.96 -15.60 -18.92
N ALA A 298 4.98 -16.91 -18.65
CA ALA A 298 4.45 -17.91 -19.57
C ALA A 298 2.92 -17.95 -19.58
N ILE A 299 2.29 -17.67 -18.43
CA ILE A 299 0.83 -17.85 -18.24
C ILE A 299 0.07 -16.55 -17.99
N GLY A 300 0.75 -15.44 -17.68
CA GLY A 300 0.13 -14.18 -17.28
C GLY A 300 -0.70 -13.52 -18.37
N THR A 301 -0.42 -13.82 -19.64
CA THR A 301 -1.20 -13.37 -20.81
C THR A 301 -2.20 -14.43 -21.29
N GLU A 302 -2.31 -15.56 -20.62
CA GLU A 302 -3.31 -16.60 -20.91
C GLU A 302 -4.55 -16.38 -20.05
N ARG A 303 -5.72 -16.82 -20.54
CA ARG A 303 -6.95 -16.79 -19.74
C ARG A 303 -6.88 -17.88 -18.67
N THR A 304 -7.27 -17.55 -17.45
CA THR A 304 -7.20 -18.52 -16.36
C THR A 304 -8.22 -19.66 -16.57
N PRO A 305 -7.84 -20.93 -16.34
CA PRO A 305 -8.76 -22.05 -16.47
C PRO A 305 -10.02 -21.87 -15.60
N GLY A 306 -11.20 -21.94 -16.20
CA GLY A 306 -12.48 -21.74 -15.49
C GLY A 306 -12.98 -20.29 -15.47
N SER A 307 -12.14 -19.29 -15.79
CA SER A 307 -12.60 -17.95 -16.15
C SER A 307 -12.52 -17.79 -17.66
N SER A 308 -13.66 -17.54 -18.30
CA SER A 308 -13.61 -17.08 -19.69
C SER A 308 -13.21 -15.62 -19.79
N GLN A 309 -12.92 -14.91 -18.68
CA GLN A 309 -12.91 -13.45 -18.66
C GLN A 309 -11.57 -12.83 -18.30
N MET A 310 -10.80 -13.37 -17.35
CA MET A 310 -9.57 -12.72 -16.84
C MET A 310 -8.29 -13.39 -17.33
N TYR A 311 -7.29 -12.57 -17.64
CA TYR A 311 -5.93 -13.02 -17.90
C TYR A 311 -5.18 -13.25 -16.59
N GLY A 312 -4.17 -14.12 -16.62
CA GLY A 312 -3.39 -14.47 -15.43
C GLY A 312 -2.82 -13.26 -14.68
N TYR A 313 -2.33 -12.23 -15.37
CA TYR A 313 -1.88 -11.01 -14.72
C TYR A 313 -3.03 -10.23 -14.04
N GLN A 314 -4.21 -10.11 -14.67
CA GLN A 314 -5.37 -9.47 -14.04
C GLN A 314 -5.83 -10.22 -12.78
N THR A 315 -5.80 -11.55 -12.81
CA THR A 315 -6.14 -12.38 -11.64
C THR A 315 -5.09 -12.23 -10.53
N LEU A 316 -3.81 -12.21 -10.89
CA LEU A 316 -2.73 -12.02 -9.93
C LEU A 316 -2.81 -10.65 -9.25
N THR A 317 -2.93 -9.55 -10.02
CA THR A 317 -2.94 -8.20 -9.44
C THR A 317 -4.15 -7.98 -8.56
N THR A 318 -5.30 -8.57 -8.91
CA THR A 318 -6.49 -8.60 -8.06
C THR A 318 -6.20 -9.30 -6.73
N LEU A 319 -5.56 -10.47 -6.74
CA LEU A 319 -5.13 -11.15 -5.51
C LEU A 319 -4.16 -10.29 -4.70
N LEU A 320 -3.15 -9.68 -5.33
CA LEU A 320 -2.11 -8.94 -4.61
C LEU A 320 -2.66 -7.69 -3.89
N LYS A 321 -3.73 -7.08 -4.38
CA LYS A 321 -4.45 -5.99 -3.69
C LYS A 321 -5.04 -6.42 -2.34
N HIS A 322 -5.20 -7.72 -2.10
CA HIS A 322 -5.64 -8.24 -0.80
C HIS A 322 -4.52 -8.47 0.21
N GLY A 323 -3.24 -8.33 -0.17
CA GLY A 323 -2.12 -8.49 0.76
C GLY A 323 -1.75 -7.20 1.49
N ASP A 324 -0.84 -7.32 2.44
CA ASP A 324 -0.16 -6.20 3.10
C ASP A 324 0.82 -5.59 2.08
N SER A 325 0.40 -4.54 1.39
CA SER A 325 1.08 -4.07 0.17
C SER A 325 2.45 -3.43 0.42
N ASP A 326 2.67 -2.94 1.64
CA ASP A 326 3.94 -2.46 2.18
C ASP A 326 4.97 -3.59 2.43
N GLU A 327 4.54 -4.86 2.48
CA GLU A 327 5.43 -6.01 2.68
C GLU A 327 5.94 -6.62 1.38
N TYR A 328 5.46 -6.17 0.22
CA TYR A 328 5.91 -6.68 -1.08
C TYR A 328 7.33 -6.19 -1.39
N PRO A 329 8.27 -7.09 -1.71
CA PRO A 329 9.64 -6.68 -2.00
C PRO A 329 9.72 -5.90 -3.33
N PRO A 330 10.60 -4.88 -3.42
CA PRO A 330 10.72 -4.02 -4.61
C PRO A 330 10.93 -4.80 -5.92
N ARG A 331 11.68 -5.91 -5.87
CA ARG A 331 11.94 -6.78 -7.03
C ARG A 331 10.66 -7.42 -7.60
N LEU A 332 9.70 -7.72 -6.73
CA LEU A 332 8.42 -8.29 -7.13
C LEU A 332 7.56 -7.23 -7.81
N THR A 333 7.38 -6.07 -7.15
CA THR A 333 6.49 -5.00 -7.63
C THR A 333 6.99 -4.42 -8.94
N THR A 334 8.20 -3.86 -8.96
CA THR A 334 8.83 -3.29 -10.18
C THR A 334 8.95 -4.32 -11.29
N GLY A 335 9.26 -5.55 -10.89
CA GLY A 335 9.44 -6.67 -11.77
C GLY A 335 8.19 -7.11 -12.51
N LEU A 336 7.10 -7.33 -11.78
CA LEU A 336 5.82 -7.70 -12.35
C LEU A 336 5.28 -6.56 -13.23
N THR A 337 5.40 -5.30 -12.79
CA THR A 337 4.98 -4.15 -13.61
C THR A 337 5.71 -4.14 -14.95
N ASP A 338 7.04 -4.31 -14.96
CA ASP A 338 7.83 -4.39 -16.19
C ASP A 338 7.44 -5.61 -17.07
N ASP A 339 7.16 -6.76 -16.46
CA ASP A 339 6.72 -7.96 -17.19
C ASP A 339 5.35 -7.74 -17.87
N ILE A 340 4.41 -7.08 -17.18
CA ILE A 340 3.07 -6.76 -17.66
C ILE A 340 3.14 -5.72 -18.79
N ILE A 341 3.93 -4.66 -18.62
CA ILE A 341 4.17 -3.66 -19.67
C ILE A 341 4.79 -4.31 -20.91
N ALA A 342 5.77 -5.22 -20.72
CA ALA A 342 6.39 -5.92 -21.84
C ALA A 342 5.40 -6.87 -22.58
N ALA A 343 4.40 -7.40 -21.88
CA ALA A 343 3.32 -8.18 -22.47
C ALA A 343 2.37 -7.29 -23.29
N GLU A 344 1.95 -6.17 -22.72
CA GLU A 344 1.09 -5.16 -23.36
C GLU A 344 1.75 -4.58 -24.63
N GLN A 345 3.04 -4.24 -24.59
CA GLN A 345 3.75 -3.72 -25.77
C GLN A 345 3.80 -4.73 -26.94
N LYS A 346 3.73 -6.03 -26.67
CA LYS A 346 3.62 -7.07 -27.72
C LYS A 346 2.19 -7.22 -28.23
N HIS A 347 1.21 -6.94 -27.38
CA HIS A 347 -0.22 -7.10 -27.64
C HIS A 347 -0.98 -5.90 -27.05
N PRO A 348 -1.05 -4.75 -27.76
CA PRO A 348 -1.60 -3.51 -27.18
C PRO A 348 -3.04 -3.63 -26.65
N ASP A 349 -3.86 -4.50 -27.26
CA ASP A 349 -5.26 -4.71 -26.87
C ASP A 349 -5.46 -5.74 -25.74
N LEU A 350 -4.39 -6.18 -25.06
CA LEU A 350 -4.45 -7.33 -24.13
C LEU A 350 -5.37 -7.07 -22.93
N TRP A 351 -5.40 -5.85 -22.41
CA TRP A 351 -6.17 -5.49 -21.21
C TRP A 351 -7.53 -4.85 -21.51
N ASN A 352 -7.74 -4.43 -22.75
CA ASN A 352 -8.95 -3.74 -23.19
C ASN A 352 -10.04 -4.78 -23.55
N LYS A 353 -11.02 -4.96 -22.67
CA LYS A 353 -12.14 -5.89 -22.89
C LYS A 353 -13.33 -5.17 -23.52
N TYR A 354 -13.33 -5.04 -24.84
CA TYR A 354 -14.48 -4.46 -25.57
C TYR A 354 -15.61 -5.47 -25.87
N ASP A 355 -15.36 -6.78 -25.72
CA ASP A 355 -16.26 -7.82 -26.24
C ASP A 355 -17.31 -8.34 -25.23
N GLN A 356 -17.36 -7.81 -24.00
CA GLN A 356 -18.19 -8.39 -22.94
C GLN A 356 -18.86 -7.29 -22.11
N ALA A 357 -20.06 -6.92 -22.53
CA ALA A 357 -20.92 -6.03 -21.78
C ALA A 357 -21.82 -6.82 -20.83
N ASN A 358 -22.09 -6.25 -19.65
CA ASN A 358 -23.09 -6.79 -18.74
C ASN A 358 -24.50 -6.62 -19.32
N ALA A 359 -25.33 -7.67 -19.20
CA ALA A 359 -26.69 -7.73 -19.73
C ALA A 359 -27.73 -7.34 -18.65
N GLY A 360 -28.37 -6.17 -18.79
CA GLY A 360 -29.59 -5.78 -18.09
C GLY A 360 -29.81 -4.25 -18.09
N ALA A 361 -31.05 -3.79 -17.89
CA ALA A 361 -31.41 -2.36 -17.93
C ALA A 361 -30.80 -1.51 -16.79
N ASP A 362 -30.31 -2.16 -15.72
CA ASP A 362 -29.80 -1.52 -14.49
C ASP A 362 -28.46 -2.17 -14.02
N VAL A 363 -27.65 -2.71 -14.95
CA VAL A 363 -26.36 -3.32 -14.55
C VAL A 363 -25.23 -2.29 -14.67
N ASP A 364 -24.43 -2.19 -13.62
CA ASP A 364 -23.23 -1.34 -13.60
C ASP A 364 -22.29 -1.72 -14.75
N PRO A 365 -21.60 -0.73 -15.35
CA PRO A 365 -20.59 -1.00 -16.37
C PRO A 365 -19.53 -1.97 -15.85
N VAL A 366 -18.94 -2.76 -16.74
CA VAL A 366 -17.84 -3.65 -16.36
C VAL A 366 -16.62 -2.78 -16.04
N PRO A 367 -16.09 -2.81 -14.80
CA PRO A 367 -14.95 -1.99 -14.43
C PRO A 367 -13.72 -2.42 -15.22
N VAL A 368 -12.86 -1.44 -15.55
CA VAL A 368 -11.58 -1.70 -16.17
C VAL A 368 -10.70 -2.49 -15.19
N MET A 369 -10.07 -3.56 -15.66
CA MET A 369 -9.10 -4.33 -14.86
C MET A 369 -7.73 -4.19 -15.51
N ASP A 370 -7.02 -3.13 -15.14
CA ASP A 370 -5.70 -2.82 -15.67
C ASP A 370 -4.62 -3.34 -14.71
N PRO A 371 -3.88 -4.42 -15.07
CA PRO A 371 -2.86 -4.97 -14.20
C PRO A 371 -1.64 -4.04 -14.06
N VAL A 372 -1.41 -3.10 -14.99
CA VAL A 372 -0.36 -2.08 -14.79
C VAL A 372 -0.80 -1.10 -13.72
N ASP A 373 -2.03 -0.57 -13.82
CA ASP A 373 -2.55 0.37 -12.82
C ASP A 373 -2.61 -0.25 -11.42
N ASP A 374 -3.10 -1.49 -11.31
CA ASP A 374 -3.12 -2.23 -10.05
C ASP A 374 -1.71 -2.33 -9.42
N MET A 375 -0.71 -2.68 -10.22
CA MET A 375 0.66 -2.82 -9.71
C MET A 375 1.30 -1.49 -9.34
N LEU A 376 0.98 -0.39 -10.03
CA LEU A 376 1.41 0.95 -9.64
C LEU A 376 0.81 1.34 -8.28
N GLY A 377 -0.48 1.05 -8.06
CA GLY A 377 -1.15 1.28 -6.78
C GLY A 377 -0.62 0.40 -5.63
N ILE A 378 -0.17 -0.83 -5.93
CA ILE A 378 0.53 -1.66 -4.94
C ILE A 378 1.92 -1.07 -4.64
N MET A 379 2.65 -0.66 -5.67
CA MET A 379 4.00 -0.09 -5.54
C MET A 379 4.02 1.22 -4.76
N SER A 380 2.96 2.03 -4.85
CA SER A 380 2.88 3.31 -4.15
C SER A 380 2.88 3.21 -2.62
N ARG A 381 2.78 1.99 -2.06
CA ARG A 381 2.89 1.74 -0.63
C ARG A 381 4.33 1.71 -0.12
N ASP A 382 5.30 1.70 -1.03
CA ASP A 382 6.73 1.84 -0.77
C ASP A 382 7.27 3.05 -1.57
N PRO A 383 7.27 4.26 -0.98
CA PRO A 383 7.70 5.49 -1.66
C PRO A 383 9.13 5.45 -2.20
N ASP A 384 10.05 4.73 -1.53
CA ASP A 384 11.43 4.55 -2.00
C ASP A 384 11.44 3.73 -3.29
N THR A 385 10.65 2.66 -3.35
CA THR A 385 10.50 1.86 -4.58
C THR A 385 9.81 2.66 -5.68
N ALA A 386 8.75 3.42 -5.35
CA ALA A 386 8.04 4.27 -6.31
C ALA A 386 8.99 5.31 -6.93
N THR A 387 9.78 6.00 -6.10
CA THR A 387 10.81 6.96 -6.53
C THR A 387 11.85 6.28 -7.41
N ALA A 388 12.44 5.17 -6.96
CA ALA A 388 13.46 4.45 -7.74
C ALA A 388 12.92 3.91 -9.08
N TYR A 389 11.62 3.58 -9.15
CA TYR A 389 10.98 3.06 -10.37
C TYR A 389 10.74 4.16 -11.40
N LEU A 390 10.27 5.33 -10.96
CA LEU A 390 9.89 6.44 -11.84
C LEU A 390 11.02 7.42 -12.14
N ASP A 391 12.03 7.55 -11.28
CA ASP A 391 13.12 8.50 -11.45
C ASP A 391 13.82 8.29 -12.81
N PRO A 392 13.77 9.29 -13.72
CA PRO A 392 14.46 9.26 -15.01
C PRO A 392 15.98 9.10 -14.89
N GLY A 393 16.54 9.47 -13.73
CA GLY A 393 17.98 9.57 -13.47
C GLY A 393 18.59 10.84 -14.09
N ASP A 394 19.83 11.16 -13.69
CA ASP A 394 20.55 12.35 -14.15
C ASP A 394 20.75 12.39 -15.68
N ASP A 395 20.80 11.23 -16.34
CA ASP A 395 20.96 11.10 -17.81
C ASP A 395 19.63 10.92 -18.56
N GLY A 396 18.50 10.88 -17.84
CA GLY A 396 17.18 10.60 -18.40
C GLY A 396 17.05 9.22 -19.05
N GLY A 397 17.90 8.26 -18.66
CA GLY A 397 17.97 6.92 -19.24
C GLY A 397 16.76 6.04 -18.89
N ASN A 398 16.12 6.27 -17.75
CA ASN A 398 14.88 5.57 -17.38
C ASN A 398 13.67 6.24 -18.05
N LYS A 399 12.97 5.50 -18.92
CA LYS A 399 11.83 6.01 -19.72
C LYS A 399 10.45 5.61 -19.20
N ARG A 400 10.36 5.07 -17.99
CA ARG A 400 9.09 4.58 -17.43
C ARG A 400 8.08 5.70 -17.18
N LEU A 401 8.51 6.83 -16.61
CA LEU A 401 7.65 7.99 -16.40
C LEU A 401 7.07 8.52 -17.74
N GLU A 402 7.94 8.74 -18.74
CA GLU A 402 7.51 9.14 -20.09
C GLU A 402 6.54 8.12 -20.71
N TYR A 403 6.83 6.82 -20.55
CA TYR A 403 5.96 5.77 -21.07
C TYR A 403 4.56 5.82 -20.44
N LEU A 404 4.47 5.87 -19.11
CA LEU A 404 3.21 5.83 -18.38
C LEU A 404 2.35 7.08 -18.62
N LEU A 405 2.97 8.26 -18.74
CA LEU A 405 2.27 9.51 -18.96
C LEU A 405 1.86 9.71 -20.44
N ASN A 406 2.76 9.42 -21.39
CA ASN A 406 2.62 9.91 -22.76
C ASN A 406 2.62 8.84 -23.85
N LYS A 407 3.00 7.59 -23.56
CA LYS A 407 3.12 6.53 -24.60
C LYS A 407 2.15 5.38 -24.41
N ARG A 408 1.75 5.10 -23.17
CA ARG A 408 0.87 3.99 -22.85
C ARG A 408 -0.56 4.29 -23.32
N ASP A 409 -1.15 3.33 -24.01
CA ASP A 409 -2.56 3.36 -24.38
C ASP A 409 -3.39 2.81 -23.22
N TRP A 410 -3.95 3.71 -22.41
CA TRP A 410 -4.67 3.33 -21.21
C TRP A 410 -6.10 2.85 -21.54
N PRO A 411 -6.62 1.84 -20.82
CA PRO A 411 -8.01 1.44 -20.91
C PRO A 411 -8.93 2.55 -20.35
N ASP A 412 -9.46 3.39 -21.24
CA ASP A 412 -10.24 4.58 -20.88
C ASP A 412 -11.75 4.40 -20.98
N LEU A 413 -12.23 3.23 -21.39
CA LEU A 413 -13.64 2.96 -21.63
C LEU A 413 -14.13 1.74 -20.85
N GLU A 414 -15.19 1.93 -20.08
CA GLU A 414 -16.06 0.87 -19.56
C GLU A 414 -17.14 0.54 -20.62
N VAL A 415 -17.69 -0.68 -20.56
CA VAL A 415 -18.71 -1.15 -21.53
C VAL A 415 -19.99 -1.64 -20.84
N ARG A 416 -21.15 -1.35 -21.45
CA ARG A 416 -22.48 -1.82 -21.00
C ARG A 416 -23.40 -2.12 -22.20
N GLU A 417 -24.27 -3.14 -22.09
CA GLU A 417 -25.19 -3.51 -23.16
C GLU A 417 -26.40 -2.57 -23.14
N VAL A 418 -26.81 -2.07 -24.32
CA VAL A 418 -27.94 -1.15 -24.45
C VAL A 418 -29.24 -1.93 -24.49
N TYR A 419 -30.21 -1.53 -23.66
CA TYR A 419 -31.55 -2.10 -23.59
C TYR A 419 -32.60 -1.15 -24.16
N ARG A 420 -33.63 -1.72 -24.81
CA ARG A 420 -34.87 -1.00 -25.17
C ARG A 420 -36.05 -1.69 -24.48
N GLY A 421 -36.44 -1.17 -23.32
CA GLY A 421 -37.39 -1.87 -22.45
C GLY A 421 -36.69 -3.03 -21.74
N GLN A 422 -37.22 -4.25 -21.82
CA GLN A 422 -36.57 -5.45 -21.26
C GLN A 422 -35.78 -6.28 -22.28
N GLU A 423 -35.69 -5.83 -23.53
CA GLU A 423 -34.97 -6.53 -24.59
C GLU A 423 -33.59 -5.90 -24.83
N PRO A 424 -32.50 -6.70 -24.86
CA PRO A 424 -31.20 -6.24 -25.30
C PRO A 424 -31.25 -5.84 -26.78
N THR A 425 -30.63 -4.73 -27.14
CA THR A 425 -30.60 -4.22 -28.52
C THR A 425 -29.46 -4.81 -29.34
N GLY A 426 -28.43 -5.36 -28.67
CA GLY A 426 -27.17 -5.78 -29.27
C GLY A 426 -26.15 -4.65 -29.47
N ASP A 427 -26.49 -3.41 -29.12
CA ASP A 427 -25.57 -2.27 -29.12
C ASP A 427 -24.78 -2.20 -27.80
N ILE A 428 -23.50 -1.81 -27.85
CA ILE A 428 -22.63 -1.59 -26.68
C ILE A 428 -22.42 -0.08 -26.49
N ASP A 429 -22.67 0.38 -25.27
CA ASP A 429 -22.36 1.74 -24.81
C ASP A 429 -20.93 1.79 -24.27
N HIS A 430 -20.17 2.81 -24.67
CA HIS A 430 -18.81 3.06 -24.19
C HIS A 430 -18.83 4.30 -23.30
N ILE A 431 -18.43 4.15 -22.05
CA ILE A 431 -18.49 5.19 -21.02
C ILE A 431 -17.07 5.44 -20.52
N ASP A 432 -16.71 6.68 -20.25
CA ASP A 432 -15.40 7.01 -19.67
C ASP A 432 -15.19 6.23 -18.37
N ALA A 433 -14.07 5.49 -18.30
CA ALA A 433 -13.77 4.65 -17.17
C ALA A 433 -13.53 5.47 -15.91
N SER A 434 -14.23 5.10 -14.84
CA SER A 434 -14.15 5.76 -13.53
C SER A 434 -12.96 5.28 -12.69
N ASN A 435 -12.40 4.12 -13.03
CA ASN A 435 -11.41 3.41 -12.21
C ASN A 435 -10.04 3.20 -12.89
N THR A 436 -9.72 4.02 -13.90
CA THR A 436 -8.42 3.99 -14.61
C THR A 436 -7.43 5.04 -14.06
N ARG A 437 -6.13 4.76 -14.11
CA ARG A 437 -5.03 5.62 -13.61
C ARG A 437 -5.08 5.92 -12.11
N VAL A 438 -5.81 5.15 -11.33
CA VAL A 438 -5.86 5.32 -9.86
C VAL A 438 -4.49 4.99 -9.27
N GLY A 439 -3.91 3.86 -9.69
CA GLY A 439 -2.58 3.46 -9.26
C GLY A 439 -1.48 4.36 -9.82
N LEU A 440 -1.62 4.86 -11.05
CA LEU A 440 -0.73 5.88 -11.61
C LEU A 440 -0.70 7.15 -10.74
N GLY A 441 -1.88 7.65 -10.33
CA GLY A 441 -1.97 8.80 -9.43
C GLY A 441 -1.28 8.52 -8.09
N SER A 442 -1.59 7.38 -7.48
CA SER A 442 -0.99 6.99 -6.19
C SER A 442 0.54 6.85 -6.25
N VAL A 443 1.09 6.25 -7.31
CA VAL A 443 2.55 6.07 -7.43
C VAL A 443 3.26 7.38 -7.72
N LEU A 444 2.65 8.31 -8.47
CA LEU A 444 3.22 9.64 -8.70
C LEU A 444 3.29 10.44 -7.41
N GLU A 445 2.23 10.39 -6.59
CA GLU A 445 2.22 11.02 -5.27
C GLU A 445 3.30 10.42 -4.37
N ALA A 446 3.31 9.09 -4.17
CA ALA A 446 4.32 8.43 -3.35
C ALA A 446 5.76 8.70 -3.83
N ALA A 447 5.99 8.67 -5.15
CA ALA A 447 7.32 8.87 -5.74
C ALA A 447 7.82 10.33 -5.71
N THR A 448 6.93 11.31 -5.50
CA THR A 448 7.30 12.73 -5.47
C THR A 448 7.34 13.27 -4.05
N THR A 449 6.49 12.77 -3.14
CA THR A 449 6.39 13.26 -1.75
C THR A 449 7.16 12.39 -0.75
N GLY A 450 7.41 11.10 -1.04
CA GLY A 450 8.07 10.20 -0.09
C GLY A 450 7.17 9.70 1.05
N GLU A 451 7.78 9.20 2.13
CA GLU A 451 7.07 8.70 3.34
C GLU A 451 6.48 9.83 4.19
N GLU A 452 7.19 10.96 4.29
CA GLU A 452 6.77 12.15 5.02
C GLU A 452 6.47 13.27 4.03
N ALA A 453 5.26 13.84 4.08
CA ALA A 453 4.89 14.98 3.26
C ALA A 453 5.66 16.25 3.67
N GLY A 454 6.03 17.04 2.67
CA GLY A 454 6.71 18.32 2.74
C GLY A 454 8.23 18.22 2.59
N PRO A 455 8.91 19.35 2.33
CA PRO A 455 10.37 19.37 2.20
C PRO A 455 11.10 18.92 3.48
N PRO A 456 12.36 18.45 3.35
CA PRO A 456 13.16 18.48 2.12
C PRO A 456 12.93 17.29 1.19
N HIS A 457 13.03 17.54 -0.12
CA HIS A 457 12.87 16.53 -1.18
C HIS A 457 14.21 15.97 -1.66
N THR A 458 14.27 14.69 -2.01
CA THR A 458 15.43 14.11 -2.69
C THR A 458 15.52 14.55 -4.15
N ALA A 459 16.71 14.44 -4.75
CA ALA A 459 16.88 14.77 -6.17
C ALA A 459 16.02 13.90 -7.11
N GLY A 460 15.75 12.64 -6.74
CA GLY A 460 14.88 11.75 -7.53
C GLY A 460 13.42 12.19 -7.48
N GLN A 461 12.91 12.50 -6.28
CA GLN A 461 11.56 13.05 -6.07
C GLN A 461 11.34 14.35 -6.86
N ALA A 462 12.25 15.32 -6.72
CA ALA A 462 12.16 16.59 -7.42
C ALA A 462 12.26 16.42 -8.96
N ARG A 463 13.07 15.47 -9.45
CA ARG A 463 13.12 15.11 -10.88
C ARG A 463 11.78 14.61 -11.39
N ILE A 464 11.17 13.67 -10.67
CA ILE A 464 9.89 13.08 -11.06
C ILE A 464 8.82 14.18 -11.09
N MET A 465 8.78 15.05 -10.08
CA MET A 465 7.80 16.13 -10.03
C MET A 465 7.99 17.11 -11.19
N ARG A 466 9.23 17.55 -11.44
CA ARG A 466 9.58 18.40 -12.58
C ARG A 466 9.18 17.75 -13.90
N ASP A 467 9.61 16.51 -14.14
CA ASP A 467 9.33 15.80 -15.39
C ASP A 467 7.84 15.54 -15.57
N THR A 468 7.08 15.33 -14.50
CA THR A 468 5.61 15.21 -14.55
C THR A 468 4.99 16.50 -15.11
N VAL A 469 5.40 17.67 -14.62
CA VAL A 469 4.97 18.98 -15.16
C VAL A 469 5.37 19.13 -16.63
N GLU A 470 6.60 18.75 -16.97
CA GLU A 470 7.13 18.90 -18.34
C GLU A 470 6.46 17.96 -19.37
N LEU A 471 6.14 16.74 -18.94
CA LEU A 471 5.58 15.67 -19.77
C LEU A 471 4.07 15.77 -19.92
N MET A 472 3.35 16.23 -18.87
CA MET A 472 1.90 16.44 -18.92
C MET A 472 1.50 17.80 -19.54
N ASP A 473 2.47 18.51 -20.13
CA ASP A 473 2.20 19.75 -20.85
C ASP A 473 1.21 19.54 -21.99
N THR A 474 0.26 20.45 -22.07
CA THR A 474 -0.81 20.47 -23.06
C THR A 474 -0.74 21.76 -23.86
N ALA A 475 -1.34 21.78 -25.05
CA ALA A 475 -1.47 23.04 -25.79
C ALA A 475 -2.46 23.97 -25.04
N PRO A 476 -2.24 25.30 -25.06
CA PRO A 476 -3.19 26.26 -24.52
C PRO A 476 -4.63 26.01 -25.01
N GLY A 477 -5.59 25.91 -24.09
CA GLY A 477 -7.00 25.59 -24.35
C GLY A 477 -7.33 24.09 -24.47
N HIS A 478 -6.37 23.22 -24.14
CA HIS A 478 -6.53 21.76 -24.13
C HIS A 478 -5.97 21.12 -22.85
N GLU A 479 -6.03 21.84 -21.72
CA GLU A 479 -5.52 21.43 -20.40
C GLU A 479 -6.38 20.33 -19.76
N GLU A 480 -6.45 19.16 -20.40
CA GLU A 480 -7.21 18.01 -19.89
C GLU A 480 -6.30 17.10 -19.05
N ILE A 481 -6.54 17.09 -17.73
CA ILE A 481 -6.00 16.08 -16.81
C ILE A 481 -7.11 15.11 -16.46
N LYS A 482 -6.83 13.80 -16.57
CA LYS A 482 -7.82 12.75 -16.27
C LYS A 482 -8.23 12.80 -14.78
N PRO A 483 -9.52 12.58 -14.45
CA PRO A 483 -10.05 12.77 -13.09
C PRO A 483 -9.22 12.14 -11.97
N ASN A 484 -8.85 10.86 -12.11
CA ASN A 484 -8.10 10.12 -11.08
C ASN A 484 -6.65 10.58 -10.87
N LEU A 485 -6.14 11.48 -11.71
CA LEU A 485 -4.84 12.12 -11.53
C LEU A 485 -4.93 13.48 -10.84
N ARG A 486 -6.09 14.14 -10.83
CA ARG A 486 -6.20 15.54 -10.40
C ARG A 486 -5.85 15.70 -8.92
N GLN A 487 -6.50 14.96 -8.03
CA GLN A 487 -6.23 15.08 -6.59
C GLN A 487 -4.81 14.64 -6.21
N PRO A 488 -4.28 13.48 -6.67
CA PRO A 488 -2.89 13.12 -6.38
C PRO A 488 -1.88 14.16 -6.85
N LEU A 489 -2.06 14.73 -8.06
CA LEU A 489 -1.17 15.78 -8.56
C LEU A 489 -1.34 17.11 -7.81
N ALA A 490 -2.53 17.43 -7.32
CA ALA A 490 -2.74 18.58 -6.43
C ALA A 490 -2.02 18.39 -5.08
N ASN A 491 -2.06 17.17 -4.51
CA ASN A 491 -1.28 16.84 -3.32
C ASN A 491 0.22 17.03 -3.58
N CYS A 492 0.73 16.54 -4.73
CA CYS A 492 2.13 16.77 -5.13
C CYS A 492 2.45 18.27 -5.23
N LEU A 493 1.63 19.07 -5.90
CA LEU A 493 1.89 20.51 -6.04
C LEU A 493 1.79 21.27 -4.72
N ALA A 494 0.90 20.86 -3.82
CA ALA A 494 0.80 21.39 -2.47
C ALA A 494 2.01 21.02 -1.60
N ASP A 495 2.54 19.80 -1.76
CA ASP A 495 3.75 19.33 -1.10
C ASP A 495 5.02 20.09 -1.55
N TYR A 496 5.01 20.56 -2.80
CA TYR A 496 6.04 21.41 -3.40
C TYR A 496 5.65 22.90 -3.41
N THR A 497 4.79 23.36 -2.50
CA THR A 497 4.32 24.76 -2.49
C THR A 497 5.48 25.77 -2.43
N ASN A 498 6.57 25.44 -1.74
CA ASN A 498 7.74 26.31 -1.71
C ASN A 498 8.36 26.55 -3.10
N ASP A 499 8.35 25.55 -3.97
CA ASP A 499 8.88 25.65 -5.32
C ASP A 499 7.86 26.32 -6.24
N THR A 500 6.59 25.89 -6.18
CA THR A 500 5.53 26.46 -7.03
C THR A 500 5.29 27.94 -6.71
N HIS A 501 5.30 28.35 -5.44
CA HIS A 501 5.21 29.75 -5.03
C HIS A 501 6.32 30.60 -5.66
N GLU A 502 7.58 30.15 -5.59
CA GLU A 502 8.70 30.90 -6.16
C GLU A 502 8.61 30.99 -7.69
N ILE A 503 8.20 29.90 -8.37
CA ILE A 503 7.99 29.88 -9.83
C ILE A 503 6.87 30.84 -10.24
N LEU A 504 5.72 30.81 -9.56
CA LEU A 504 4.56 31.66 -9.87
C LEU A 504 4.78 33.13 -9.47
N SER A 505 5.69 33.39 -8.52
CA SER A 505 6.01 34.75 -8.12
C SER A 505 6.70 35.53 -9.25
N GLY A 506 7.51 34.87 -10.07
CA GLY A 506 8.33 35.52 -11.11
C GLY A 506 9.32 36.58 -10.59
N VAL A 507 9.48 36.71 -9.26
CA VAL A 507 10.20 37.82 -8.60
C VAL A 507 11.63 37.42 -8.19
N GLN A 508 11.95 36.13 -8.06
CA GLN A 508 13.30 35.64 -7.74
C GLN A 508 14.10 35.15 -8.95
N GLY A 509 15.39 35.53 -8.97
CA GLY A 509 16.36 35.11 -10.00
C GLY A 509 16.66 33.61 -10.03
N SER A 510 16.53 32.90 -8.90
CA SER A 510 16.89 31.47 -8.72
C SER A 510 16.00 30.48 -9.47
N TYR A 511 14.77 30.85 -9.80
CA TYR A 511 13.83 30.05 -10.59
C TYR A 511 13.63 30.57 -12.02
N THR A 512 14.44 31.56 -12.44
CA THR A 512 14.39 32.05 -13.83
C THR A 512 14.94 31.01 -14.81
N HIS A 513 14.53 31.08 -16.07
CA HIS A 513 14.99 30.20 -17.15
C HIS A 513 16.54 30.13 -17.31
N GLU A 514 17.26 31.10 -16.73
CA GLU A 514 18.73 31.22 -16.75
C GLU A 514 19.42 30.60 -15.51
N ALA A 515 18.75 30.48 -14.36
CA ALA A 515 19.36 29.96 -13.13
C ALA A 515 19.79 28.48 -13.19
N PRO A 516 19.05 27.57 -13.84
CA PRO A 516 19.53 26.21 -14.11
C PRO A 516 20.78 26.16 -15.01
N GLN A 517 21.09 27.23 -15.74
CA GLN A 517 22.29 27.31 -16.58
C GLN A 517 23.52 27.86 -15.82
N GLU A 518 23.33 28.73 -14.82
CA GLU A 518 24.45 29.35 -14.08
C GLU A 518 25.06 28.48 -12.97
N HIS A 519 24.32 27.50 -12.42
CA HIS A 519 24.75 26.71 -11.25
C HIS A 519 25.53 25.40 -11.55
N GLY A 520 26.02 25.23 -12.78
CA GLY A 520 27.13 24.30 -13.06
C GLY A 520 26.84 22.80 -12.94
N ARG A 521 25.57 22.39 -12.95
CA ARG A 521 25.09 21.05 -13.37
C ARG A 521 23.96 21.30 -14.36
N GLY A 522 24.12 20.84 -15.59
CA GLY A 522 23.59 21.55 -16.75
C GLY A 522 22.07 21.52 -16.88
N GLY A 523 21.41 22.69 -16.85
CA GLY A 523 20.18 22.96 -17.61
C GLY A 523 19.04 21.97 -17.43
N ASP A 524 19.00 21.25 -16.32
CA ASP A 524 18.11 20.11 -16.06
C ASP A 524 16.88 20.52 -15.23
N GLY A 525 16.71 21.80 -14.90
CA GLY A 525 15.52 22.29 -14.19
C GLY A 525 15.43 21.84 -12.74
N LEU A 526 16.58 21.58 -12.10
CA LEU A 526 16.70 21.25 -10.67
C LEU A 526 17.78 22.11 -10.03
N PHE A 527 17.64 22.37 -8.73
CA PHE A 527 18.74 22.90 -7.94
C PHE A 527 18.67 22.41 -6.49
N GLY A 528 19.71 22.68 -5.70
CA GLY A 528 19.88 22.12 -4.36
C GLY A 528 20.86 20.95 -4.35
N ASN A 529 20.67 20.01 -3.42
CA ASN A 529 21.52 18.83 -3.24
C ASN A 529 20.69 17.53 -3.21
N GLN A 530 21.34 16.37 -3.07
CA GLN A 530 20.68 15.06 -3.18
C GLN A 530 19.55 14.82 -2.17
N ASN A 531 19.58 15.49 -1.01
CA ASN A 531 18.61 15.31 0.08
C ASN A 531 17.78 16.57 0.35
N ASP A 532 17.94 17.60 -0.48
CA ASP A 532 17.23 18.89 -0.39
C ASP A 532 17.30 19.53 -1.77
N ALA A 533 16.45 19.02 -2.65
CA ALA A 533 16.35 19.39 -4.05
C ALA A 533 15.04 20.11 -4.31
N HIS A 534 15.08 21.03 -5.27
CA HIS A 534 13.96 21.85 -5.70
C HIS A 534 13.67 21.58 -7.18
N MET A 535 12.38 21.49 -7.53
CA MET A 535 11.95 21.41 -8.92
C MET A 535 11.81 22.80 -9.53
N ALA A 536 12.31 23.00 -10.75
CA ALA A 536 12.16 24.24 -11.50
C ALA A 536 11.68 23.94 -12.94
N PRO A 537 10.44 23.46 -13.13
CA PRO A 537 9.84 23.30 -14.45
C PRO A 537 9.56 24.65 -15.12
N ASN A 538 9.23 24.62 -16.40
CA ASN A 538 8.72 25.81 -17.09
C ASN A 538 7.42 26.33 -16.46
N SER A 539 7.36 27.64 -16.17
CA SER A 539 6.21 28.29 -15.53
C SER A 539 4.91 28.13 -16.29
N ASP A 540 4.95 28.24 -17.63
CA ASP A 540 3.73 28.17 -18.45
C ASP A 540 3.13 26.76 -18.41
N LYS A 541 4.00 25.74 -18.39
CA LYS A 541 3.59 24.34 -18.26
C LYS A 541 3.01 24.04 -16.88
N LEU A 542 3.64 24.57 -15.82
CA LEU A 542 3.12 24.48 -14.45
C LEU A 542 1.70 25.08 -14.38
N ILE A 543 1.49 26.26 -14.94
CA ILE A 543 0.20 26.94 -14.93
C ILE A 543 -0.85 26.12 -15.72
N ARG A 544 -0.51 25.57 -16.89
CA ARG A 544 -1.42 24.71 -17.66
C ARG A 544 -1.77 23.40 -16.92
N MET A 545 -0.81 22.81 -16.21
CA MET A 545 -1.07 21.64 -15.36
C MET A 545 -1.98 22.00 -14.19
N MET A 546 -1.70 23.08 -13.47
CA MET A 546 -2.56 23.59 -12.39
C MET A 546 -3.98 23.85 -12.89
N ARG A 547 -4.11 24.42 -14.10
CA ARG A 547 -5.40 24.58 -14.77
C ARG A 547 -6.10 23.24 -14.92
N GLY A 548 -5.49 22.27 -15.59
CA GLY A 548 -6.16 20.99 -15.87
C GLY A 548 -6.52 20.19 -14.61
N ILE A 549 -5.72 20.31 -13.55
CA ILE A 549 -6.03 19.77 -12.22
C ILE A 549 -7.27 20.43 -11.61
N SER A 550 -7.41 21.74 -11.79
CA SER A 550 -8.47 22.57 -11.17
C SER A 550 -9.88 22.34 -11.74
N GLU A 551 -10.03 21.49 -12.77
CA GLU A 551 -11.33 20.95 -13.16
C GLU A 551 -12.03 20.22 -12.00
N ASP A 552 -11.25 19.70 -11.04
CA ASP A 552 -11.71 19.22 -9.75
C ASP A 552 -11.63 20.33 -8.68
N PRO A 553 -12.77 20.74 -8.09
CA PRO A 553 -12.80 21.79 -7.06
C PRO A 553 -12.05 21.41 -5.77
N GLU A 554 -11.97 20.13 -5.41
CA GLU A 554 -11.20 19.66 -4.25
C GLU A 554 -9.69 19.83 -4.49
N ALA A 555 -9.26 19.50 -5.70
CA ALA A 555 -7.87 19.62 -6.13
C ALA A 555 -7.42 21.09 -6.18
N TYR A 556 -8.25 22.00 -6.72
CA TYR A 556 -8.00 23.44 -6.64
C TYR A 556 -7.91 23.91 -5.18
N GLY A 557 -8.88 23.52 -4.34
CA GLY A 557 -8.91 23.92 -2.94
C GLY A 557 -7.67 23.47 -2.16
N THR A 558 -7.16 22.29 -2.48
CA THR A 558 -5.92 21.72 -1.92
C THR A 558 -4.71 22.62 -2.23
N MET A 559 -4.50 22.95 -3.51
CA MET A 559 -3.38 23.79 -3.94
C MET A 559 -3.51 25.23 -3.42
N HIS A 560 -4.69 25.83 -3.53
CA HIS A 560 -4.96 27.21 -3.08
C HIS A 560 -4.69 27.35 -1.57
N LYS A 561 -5.17 26.41 -0.76
CA LYS A 561 -4.96 26.46 0.69
C LYS A 561 -3.49 26.30 1.07
N ALA A 562 -2.75 25.45 0.36
CA ALA A 562 -1.33 25.28 0.58
C ALA A 562 -0.56 26.57 0.26
N GLU A 563 -0.89 27.24 -0.85
CA GLU A 563 -0.36 28.55 -1.23
C GLU A 563 -0.63 29.61 -0.15
N THR A 564 -1.87 29.76 0.32
CA THR A 564 -2.24 30.69 1.40
C THR A 564 -1.42 30.44 2.67
N ALA A 565 -1.28 29.16 3.05
CA ALA A 565 -0.49 28.77 4.22
C ALA A 565 0.99 29.11 4.06
N TYR A 566 1.54 28.92 2.86
CA TYR A 566 2.94 29.24 2.56
C TYR A 566 3.20 30.75 2.53
N ILE A 567 2.29 31.56 2.00
CA ILE A 567 2.36 33.03 2.07
C ILE A 567 2.42 33.48 3.54
N ALA A 568 1.52 32.97 4.38
CA ALA A 568 1.50 33.29 5.81
C ALA A 568 2.82 32.89 6.50
N LYS A 569 3.36 31.72 6.16
CA LYS A 569 4.67 31.25 6.64
C LYS A 569 5.81 32.18 6.22
N GLN A 570 5.86 32.58 4.95
CA GLN A 570 6.88 33.52 4.44
C GLN A 570 6.80 34.89 5.13
N MET A 571 5.60 35.39 5.42
CA MET A 571 5.41 36.63 6.17
C MET A 571 5.93 36.53 7.61
N GLU A 572 5.77 35.36 8.26
CA GLU A 572 6.31 35.08 9.60
C GLU A 572 7.85 34.94 9.59
N ASP A 573 8.39 34.12 8.70
CA ASP A 573 9.82 33.78 8.64
C ASP A 573 10.72 34.99 8.36
N ASN A 574 10.23 35.96 7.59
CA ASN A 574 10.99 37.17 7.25
C ASN A 574 11.05 38.21 8.39
N GLY A 575 10.71 37.81 9.62
CA GLY A 575 10.92 38.63 10.82
C GLY A 575 9.81 39.64 11.10
N GLY A 576 8.72 39.61 10.31
CA GLY A 576 7.36 40.02 10.62
C GLY A 576 7.06 41.43 11.11
N ASN A 577 8.00 42.23 11.63
CA ASN A 577 7.65 43.39 12.46
C ASN A 577 7.74 44.74 11.73
N SER A 578 8.03 44.75 10.43
CA SER A 578 8.00 45.97 9.61
C SER A 578 7.44 45.71 8.21
N ALA A 579 6.90 46.76 7.58
CA ALA A 579 6.40 46.64 6.22
C ALA A 579 7.52 46.24 5.24
N ASP A 580 8.72 46.78 5.39
CA ASP A 580 9.87 46.42 4.56
C ASP A 580 10.22 44.92 4.65
N SER A 581 10.05 44.29 5.81
CA SER A 581 10.43 42.89 6.00
C SER A 581 9.43 41.92 5.36
N VAL A 582 8.14 42.28 5.29
CA VAL A 582 7.10 41.45 4.66
C VAL A 582 6.80 41.84 3.22
N ARG A 583 7.42 42.92 2.71
CA ARG A 583 7.16 43.44 1.36
C ARG A 583 7.41 42.41 0.25
N ASP A 584 8.50 41.65 0.35
CA ASP A 584 8.82 40.60 -0.65
C ASP A 584 7.83 39.42 -0.58
N PRO A 585 7.57 38.80 0.59
CA PRO A 585 6.50 37.80 0.74
C PRO A 585 5.13 38.25 0.21
N VAL A 586 4.74 39.49 0.52
CA VAL A 586 3.46 40.08 0.09
C VAL A 586 3.41 40.22 -1.43
N ARG A 587 4.48 40.72 -2.06
CA ARG A 587 4.60 40.86 -3.51
C ARG A 587 4.52 39.51 -4.23
N LYS A 588 5.28 38.52 -3.74
CA LYS A 588 5.28 37.16 -4.29
C LYS A 588 3.92 36.47 -4.14
N GLY A 589 3.34 36.54 -2.95
CA GLY A 589 1.99 36.02 -2.68
C GLY A 589 0.94 36.70 -3.55
N GLY A 590 1.10 38.00 -3.82
CA GLY A 590 0.28 38.71 -4.80
C GLY A 590 0.31 38.06 -6.18
N SER A 591 1.50 37.90 -6.76
CA SER A 591 1.67 37.27 -8.07
C SER A 591 1.17 35.83 -8.11
N ALA A 592 1.52 35.01 -7.11
CA ALA A 592 1.08 33.62 -7.04
C ALA A 592 -0.45 33.50 -6.98
N LEU A 593 -1.11 34.23 -6.09
CA LEU A 593 -2.58 34.27 -6.01
C LEU A 593 -3.23 34.84 -7.28
N GLY A 594 -2.53 35.72 -8.01
CA GLY A 594 -2.94 36.16 -9.34
C GLY A 594 -3.00 35.03 -10.36
N ALA A 595 -2.00 34.13 -10.34
CA ALA A 595 -2.02 32.94 -11.19
C ALA A 595 -3.15 31.97 -10.82
N TYR A 596 -3.41 31.76 -9.52
CA TYR A 596 -4.55 30.96 -9.04
C TYR A 596 -5.90 31.55 -9.47
N ASP A 597 -6.08 32.88 -9.38
CA ASP A 597 -7.28 33.55 -9.87
C ASP A 597 -7.49 33.33 -11.37
N ALA A 598 -6.45 33.48 -12.20
CA ALA A 598 -6.55 33.26 -13.64
C ALA A 598 -6.97 31.81 -13.96
N VAL A 599 -6.38 30.83 -13.27
CA VAL A 599 -6.77 29.41 -13.39
C VAL A 599 -8.23 29.19 -12.98
N ARG A 600 -8.64 29.74 -11.83
CA ARG A 600 -10.02 29.63 -11.33
C ARG A 600 -11.02 30.21 -12.32
N GLU A 601 -10.74 31.43 -12.81
CA GLU A 601 -11.62 32.14 -13.73
C GLU A 601 -11.76 31.40 -15.06
N ASP A 602 -10.68 30.79 -15.55
CA ASP A 602 -10.71 29.96 -16.75
C ASP A 602 -11.59 28.71 -16.59
N VAL A 603 -11.43 27.98 -15.48
CA VAL A 603 -12.27 26.80 -15.16
C VAL A 603 -13.75 27.17 -15.04
N ILE A 604 -14.06 28.28 -14.37
CA ILE A 604 -15.44 28.79 -14.27
C ILE A 604 -15.97 29.16 -15.66
N TYR A 605 -15.15 29.80 -16.48
CA TYR A 605 -15.53 30.24 -17.83
C TYR A 605 -15.86 29.06 -18.75
N ASP A 606 -15.17 27.93 -18.62
CA ASP A 606 -15.44 26.72 -19.38
C ASP A 606 -16.75 26.02 -18.96
N LYS A 607 -17.21 26.26 -17.73
CA LYS A 607 -18.49 25.73 -17.21
C LYS A 607 -19.71 26.59 -17.55
N ARG A 608 -19.56 27.70 -18.29
CA ARG A 608 -20.60 28.72 -18.51
C ARG A 608 -21.87 28.25 -19.22
N ASP A 609 -21.75 27.25 -20.09
CA ASP A 609 -22.87 26.76 -20.90
C ASP A 609 -23.62 25.60 -20.22
N SER A 610 -23.14 25.16 -19.05
CA SER A 610 -23.72 24.08 -18.25
C SER A 610 -24.54 24.62 -17.09
N ALA A 611 -25.82 24.25 -17.03
CA ALA A 611 -26.73 24.69 -15.96
C ALA A 611 -26.18 24.32 -14.58
N ASN A 612 -26.02 25.32 -13.71
CA ASN A 612 -25.57 25.23 -12.32
C ASN A 612 -24.14 24.67 -12.09
N ALA A 613 -23.40 24.28 -13.15
CA ALA A 613 -22.06 23.69 -12.99
C ALA A 613 -21.03 24.68 -12.40
N GLN A 614 -21.18 25.97 -12.71
CA GLN A 614 -20.37 27.03 -12.10
C GLN A 614 -20.66 27.17 -10.60
N GLU A 615 -21.94 27.16 -10.22
CA GLU A 615 -22.36 27.31 -8.83
C GLU A 615 -21.92 26.10 -7.98
N ASP A 616 -22.10 24.89 -8.51
CA ASP A 616 -21.65 23.64 -7.87
C ASP A 616 -20.13 23.60 -7.68
N TRP A 617 -19.35 23.95 -8.71
CA TRP A 617 -17.88 23.98 -8.61
C TRP A 617 -17.43 24.99 -7.55
N LYS A 618 -18.00 26.19 -7.54
CA LYS A 618 -17.70 27.24 -6.55
C LYS A 618 -18.05 26.81 -5.12
N ALA A 619 -19.25 26.24 -4.93
CA ALA A 619 -19.72 25.77 -3.64
C ALA A 619 -18.85 24.62 -3.08
N LYS A 620 -18.43 23.68 -3.93
CA LYS A 620 -17.49 22.61 -3.54
C LYS A 620 -16.11 23.17 -3.21
N THR A 621 -15.61 24.10 -4.01
CA THR A 621 -14.28 24.69 -3.79
C THR A 621 -14.18 25.33 -2.41
N ILE A 622 -15.16 26.17 -2.03
CA ILE A 622 -15.13 26.84 -0.72
C ILE A 622 -15.24 25.83 0.43
N TYR A 623 -16.05 24.78 0.29
CA TYR A 623 -16.18 23.70 1.26
C TYR A 623 -14.84 22.98 1.50
N HIS A 624 -14.11 22.64 0.43
CA HIS A 624 -12.80 21.98 0.56
C HIS A 624 -11.73 22.93 1.09
N VAL A 625 -11.70 24.20 0.66
CA VAL A 625 -10.79 25.21 1.24
C VAL A 625 -11.03 25.36 2.75
N ALA A 626 -12.28 25.38 3.21
CA ALA A 626 -12.61 25.44 4.62
C ALA A 626 -12.24 24.14 5.37
N GLY A 627 -12.61 22.98 4.80
CA GLY A 627 -12.59 21.68 5.47
C GLY A 627 -11.27 20.91 5.42
N THR A 628 -10.40 21.16 4.44
CA THR A 628 -9.17 20.37 4.24
C THR A 628 -8.11 20.73 5.30
N PRO A 629 -7.55 19.77 6.05
CA PRO A 629 -6.48 20.06 7.01
C PRO A 629 -5.18 20.48 6.28
N VAL A 630 -4.42 21.41 6.86
CA VAL A 630 -3.12 21.84 6.31
C VAL A 630 -2.01 21.08 6.99
N THR A 631 -1.64 19.93 6.41
CA THR A 631 -0.53 19.08 6.87
C THR A 631 0.67 19.08 5.93
N MET A 632 0.54 19.68 4.74
CA MET A 632 1.52 19.60 3.63
C MET A 632 2.59 20.69 3.65
N VAL A 633 2.40 21.77 4.43
CA VAL A 633 3.38 22.84 4.58
C VAL A 633 4.07 22.69 5.95
N PRO A 634 5.24 22.03 6.02
CA PRO A 634 5.92 21.79 7.29
C PRO A 634 6.50 23.07 7.88
N GLY A 635 6.60 23.10 9.21
CA GLY A 635 7.25 24.19 9.94
C GLY A 635 6.47 25.51 9.97
N ILE A 636 5.14 25.48 9.79
CA ILE A 636 4.27 26.64 10.08
C ILE A 636 4.40 26.99 11.57
N GLY A 637 4.79 28.23 11.87
CA GLY A 637 4.87 28.75 13.24
C GLY A 637 3.52 29.22 13.77
N ASP A 638 3.44 29.49 15.08
CA ASP A 638 2.20 29.90 15.76
C ASP A 638 1.58 31.19 15.19
N GLY A 639 2.38 32.08 14.60
CA GLY A 639 1.90 33.29 13.94
C GLY A 639 1.22 32.97 12.61
N ALA A 640 1.88 32.22 11.73
CA ALA A 640 1.31 31.80 10.46
C ALA A 640 0.08 30.89 10.65
N GLN A 641 0.11 29.98 11.63
CA GLN A 641 -1.04 29.12 11.95
C GLN A 641 -2.25 29.95 12.39
N ARG A 642 -2.07 30.97 13.24
CA ARG A 642 -3.17 31.85 13.66
C ARG A 642 -3.75 32.65 12.50
N MET A 643 -2.91 33.16 11.60
CA MET A 643 -3.35 33.89 10.41
C MET A 643 -4.18 32.98 9.49
N LEU A 644 -3.71 31.75 9.27
CA LEU A 644 -4.40 30.74 8.49
C LEU A 644 -5.73 30.30 9.14
N ASP A 645 -5.74 30.10 10.46
CA ASP A 645 -6.95 29.75 11.22
C ASP A 645 -7.97 30.89 11.16
N ALA A 646 -7.53 32.14 11.28
CA ALA A 646 -8.40 33.33 11.19
C ALA A 646 -9.01 33.46 9.78
N TRP A 647 -8.22 33.26 8.73
CA TRP A 647 -8.70 33.26 7.35
C TRP A 647 -9.68 32.11 7.09
N THR A 648 -9.32 30.89 7.49
CA THR A 648 -10.19 29.70 7.34
C THR A 648 -11.49 29.87 8.12
N TYR A 649 -11.43 30.52 9.30
CA TYR A 649 -12.59 30.86 10.11
C TYR A 649 -13.47 31.94 9.44
N ASP A 650 -12.90 32.97 8.82
CA ASP A 650 -13.64 33.97 8.05
C ASP A 650 -14.39 33.30 6.90
N VAL A 651 -13.67 32.51 6.10
CA VAL A 651 -14.23 31.68 5.01
C VAL A 651 -15.37 30.77 5.51
N SER A 652 -15.14 30.03 6.60
CA SER A 652 -16.11 29.10 7.20
C SER A 652 -17.32 29.79 7.82
N ASN A 653 -17.14 30.99 8.37
CA ASN A 653 -18.23 31.78 8.96
C ASN A 653 -19.14 32.34 7.88
N GLU A 654 -18.55 32.78 6.76
CA GLU A 654 -19.35 33.19 5.62
C GLU A 654 -20.15 32.01 5.08
N GLU A 655 -19.60 30.79 5.06
CA GLU A 655 -20.29 29.55 4.64
C GLU A 655 -21.51 29.15 5.50
N LYS A 656 -21.44 29.29 6.83
CA LYS A 656 -22.48 28.83 7.80
C LYS A 656 -23.86 29.51 7.67
N GLY A 657 -24.01 30.47 6.75
CA GLY A 657 -25.22 31.27 6.57
C GLY A 657 -26.23 30.78 5.51
N TYR A 658 -25.98 29.68 4.79
CA TYR A 658 -26.72 29.36 3.55
C TYR A 658 -27.67 28.16 3.59
N ASN A 659 -28.63 28.19 2.66
CA ASN A 659 -29.64 27.15 2.46
C ASN A 659 -29.61 26.51 1.05
N ASN A 660 -28.69 26.92 0.15
CA ASN A 660 -28.52 26.37 -1.21
C ASN A 660 -27.16 26.71 -1.85
N ASP A 661 -26.82 26.04 -2.97
CA ASP A 661 -25.51 26.13 -3.67
C ASP A 661 -25.24 27.52 -4.28
N ALA A 662 -26.27 28.22 -4.79
CA ALA A 662 -26.11 29.55 -5.37
C ALA A 662 -25.59 30.58 -4.36
N ALA A 663 -26.03 30.50 -3.10
CA ALA A 663 -25.55 31.40 -2.05
C ALA A 663 -24.13 31.02 -1.58
N ALA A 664 -23.76 29.74 -1.61
CA ALA A 664 -22.40 29.29 -1.37
C ALA A 664 -21.45 29.73 -2.51
N ALA A 665 -21.92 29.72 -3.76
CA ALA A 665 -21.17 30.20 -4.91
C ALA A 665 -20.87 31.71 -4.86
N GLU A 666 -21.83 32.54 -4.42
CA GLU A 666 -21.58 33.96 -4.16
C GLU A 666 -20.53 34.19 -3.07
N VAL A 667 -20.44 33.31 -2.08
CA VAL A 667 -19.37 33.37 -1.08
C VAL A 667 -18.04 32.98 -1.66
N ALA A 668 -17.95 31.88 -2.40
CA ALA A 668 -16.70 31.52 -3.07
C ALA A 668 -16.15 32.68 -3.90
N ASP A 669 -16.99 33.36 -4.69
CA ASP A 669 -16.61 34.56 -5.46
C ASP A 669 -16.14 35.74 -4.61
N ARG A 670 -16.64 35.87 -3.37
CA ARG A 670 -16.25 36.96 -2.46
C ARG A 670 -15.01 36.60 -1.63
N SER A 671 -14.94 35.41 -1.07
CA SER A 671 -13.95 34.98 -0.09
C SER A 671 -12.67 34.47 -0.76
N LEU A 672 -12.77 33.79 -1.90
CA LEU A 672 -11.60 33.28 -2.65
C LEU A 672 -11.06 34.28 -3.68
N LYS A 673 -11.76 35.41 -3.89
CA LYS A 673 -11.19 36.48 -4.70
C LYS A 673 -9.91 36.96 -4.02
N SER A 674 -8.77 36.69 -4.64
CA SER A 674 -7.46 36.92 -4.03
C SER A 674 -7.35 38.32 -3.43
N GLN A 675 -7.88 39.37 -4.08
CA GLN A 675 -7.81 40.75 -3.57
C GLN A 675 -8.34 40.91 -2.14
N ARG A 676 -9.37 40.15 -1.76
CA ARG A 676 -9.92 40.16 -0.39
C ARG A 676 -9.07 39.32 0.55
N GLU A 677 -8.66 38.13 0.13
CA GLU A 677 -7.77 37.26 0.90
C GLU A 677 -6.44 37.95 1.19
N MET A 678 -5.82 38.53 0.16
CA MET A 678 -4.61 39.33 0.20
C MET A 678 -4.74 40.50 1.18
N GLN A 679 -5.86 41.24 1.12
CA GLN A 679 -6.14 42.30 2.08
C GLN A 679 -6.26 41.74 3.49
N PHE A 680 -6.97 40.61 3.67
CA PHE A 680 -7.13 39.96 4.96
C PHE A 680 -5.79 39.55 5.58
N LEU A 681 -4.89 38.93 4.80
CA LEU A 681 -3.56 38.50 5.28
C LEU A 681 -2.72 39.70 5.74
N VAL A 682 -2.72 40.80 4.97
CA VAL A 682 -2.00 42.03 5.34
C VAL A 682 -2.64 42.73 6.54
N ASP A 683 -3.96 42.76 6.63
CA ASP A 683 -4.70 43.38 7.73
C ASP A 683 -4.51 42.59 9.04
N GLU A 684 -4.57 41.26 8.99
CA GLU A 684 -4.34 40.36 10.13
C GLU A 684 -2.88 40.46 10.60
N TRP A 685 -1.94 40.52 9.66
CA TRP A 685 -0.54 40.83 9.95
C TRP A 685 -0.40 42.18 10.65
N ALA A 686 -0.98 43.27 10.12
CA ALA A 686 -0.86 44.61 10.67
C ALA A 686 -1.50 44.77 12.06
N ASN A 687 -2.51 43.95 12.39
CA ASN A 687 -3.16 43.89 13.71
C ASN A 687 -2.37 43.09 14.76
N GLY A 688 -1.32 42.38 14.35
CA GLY A 688 -0.53 41.54 15.23
C GLY A 688 0.14 42.32 16.38
N PRO A 689 0.40 41.67 17.53
CA PRO A 689 1.14 42.32 18.61
C PRO A 689 2.54 42.77 18.16
N GLY A 690 2.82 44.07 18.26
CA GLY A 690 4.13 44.64 17.88
C GLY A 690 4.23 45.11 16.42
N MET A 691 3.12 45.11 15.69
CA MET A 691 3.04 45.47 14.27
C MET A 691 2.71 46.96 14.09
N PRO A 692 2.92 47.54 12.89
CA PRO A 692 2.70 48.97 12.62
C PRO A 692 1.26 49.45 12.86
N GLY A 693 0.27 48.55 12.81
CA GLY A 693 -1.15 48.88 12.89
C GLY A 693 -1.73 49.33 11.55
N MET A 694 -3.04 49.16 11.35
CA MET A 694 -3.71 49.45 10.07
C MET A 694 -3.61 50.90 9.60
N ASP A 695 -3.47 51.85 10.52
CA ASP A 695 -3.39 53.29 10.19
C ASP A 695 -2.00 53.71 9.66
N ASP A 696 -1.01 52.82 9.66
CA ASP A 696 0.33 53.10 9.16
C ASP A 696 0.32 53.17 7.62
N PRO A 697 0.81 54.27 7.00
CA PRO A 697 0.86 54.40 5.54
C PRO A 697 1.55 53.26 4.81
N SER A 698 2.54 52.61 5.45
CA SER A 698 3.29 51.49 4.86
C SER A 698 2.42 50.23 4.65
N VAL A 699 1.33 50.07 5.40
CA VAL A 699 0.35 48.99 5.18
C VAL A 699 -0.41 49.21 3.87
N ASN A 700 -0.76 50.47 3.55
CA ASN A 700 -1.40 50.80 2.28
C ASN A 700 -0.45 50.57 1.10
N ASP A 701 0.84 50.85 1.27
CA ASP A 701 1.87 50.59 0.25
C ASP A 701 2.00 49.08 0.00
N LEU A 702 1.98 48.25 1.05
CA LEU A 702 1.96 46.78 0.91
C LEU A 702 0.74 46.29 0.14
N GLN A 703 -0.46 46.76 0.48
CA GLN A 703 -1.68 46.40 -0.25
C GLN A 703 -1.67 46.90 -1.71
N PHE A 704 -0.97 48.00 -2.00
CA PHE A 704 -0.79 48.49 -3.37
C PHE A 704 0.17 47.59 -4.16
N ASP A 705 1.34 47.29 -3.58
CA ASP A 705 2.34 46.41 -4.17
C ASP A 705 1.76 45.02 -4.48
N MET A 706 1.04 44.46 -3.52
CA MET A 706 0.38 43.16 -3.65
C MET A 706 -0.60 43.12 -4.81
N ARG A 707 -1.44 44.15 -4.96
CA ARG A 707 -2.40 44.27 -6.08
C ARG A 707 -1.71 44.41 -7.43
N ASN A 708 -0.60 45.16 -7.49
CA ASN A 708 0.15 45.35 -8.72
C ASN A 708 0.79 44.04 -9.20
N ASP A 709 1.38 43.29 -8.28
CA ASP A 709 2.03 42.02 -8.62
C ASP A 709 0.99 40.91 -8.86
N HIS A 710 -0.16 40.96 -8.19
CA HIS A 710 -1.33 40.13 -8.53
C HIS A 710 -1.75 40.29 -9.99
N THR A 711 -1.92 41.52 -10.47
CA THR A 711 -2.24 41.76 -11.89
C THR A 711 -1.14 41.25 -12.83
N THR A 712 0.11 41.23 -12.36
CA THR A 712 1.23 40.68 -13.15
C THR A 712 1.14 39.17 -13.25
N GLY A 713 0.97 38.47 -12.12
CA GLY A 713 0.82 37.01 -12.09
C GLY A 713 -0.42 36.52 -12.84
N GLU A 714 -1.55 37.21 -12.66
CA GLU A 714 -2.79 36.95 -13.40
C GLU A 714 -2.59 37.08 -14.91
N LYS A 715 -1.87 38.11 -15.36
CA LYS A 715 -1.57 38.30 -16.78
C LYS A 715 -0.67 37.19 -17.33
N LEU A 716 0.40 36.84 -16.62
CA LEU A 716 1.32 35.78 -17.05
C LEU A 716 0.61 34.43 -17.14
N ALA A 717 -0.27 34.14 -16.18
CA ALA A 717 -1.07 32.93 -16.20
C ALA A 717 -2.08 32.91 -17.37
N ASN A 718 -2.77 34.02 -17.63
CA ASN A 718 -3.64 34.14 -18.81
C ASN A 718 -2.88 33.93 -20.13
N ASP A 719 -1.68 34.50 -20.27
CA ASP A 719 -0.82 34.29 -21.43
C ASP A 719 -0.46 32.80 -21.59
N ALA A 720 -0.16 32.09 -20.49
CA ALA A 720 0.21 30.67 -20.49
C ALA A 720 -0.94 29.72 -20.88
N ILE A 721 -2.19 30.05 -20.53
CA ILE A 721 -3.41 29.29 -20.89
C ILE A 721 -4.08 29.81 -22.17
N GLY A 722 -3.51 30.83 -22.81
CA GLY A 722 -3.94 31.34 -24.12
C GLY A 722 -5.18 32.25 -24.09
N ARG A 723 -5.33 33.07 -23.06
CA ARG A 723 -6.46 33.99 -22.86
C ARG A 723 -6.18 35.46 -23.20
#